data_AF-A0A6L2PPH9-F1
#
_entry.id   AF-A0A6L2PPH9-F1
#
_cell.length_a   1.000
_cell.length_b   1.000
_cell.length_c   1.000
_cell.angle_alpha   90.00
_cell.angle_beta   90.00
_cell.angle_gamma   90.00
#
_symmetry.space_group_name_H-M   'P 1'
#
loop_
_entity.id
_entity.type
_entity.pdbx_description
1 polymer ?
#
loop_
_entity_poly.entity_id
_entity_poly.type
_entity_poly.pdbx_seq_one_letter_code
_entity_poly.pdbx_strand_id
1 'polypeptide(L)'
;MWSESCWLRQILSAVTTSLRIDCITDEGKERIQYSEMLWNGIHKDTEDKEDLKTTDDEQLKKNTERVGNCFTTSNVGRLSATHISSQRWSRRVNKAQIMNDERRVDIGPGIGKSGKLELMELENIVANTVYLKAREDVKYSYVVDQQPIGRLLFRQFCEDAKPEYHRYNIFLDSIERYEIESDENRLEVAQNIYRTYLDREASEAVDVLNAEIIEHCKEKLATGNKELFLECMAAVKTFLAGEPFHLFENSMYFHRYLQWKWLESQPVTCKTFRMYRVLGKGGFGEVCACQVRATGKMYACKKLEKKRIKKRKGEAMVLIEKQILQKINSRFVVSLAYAYETKDALCLVLTIMNGGDLKFHIYNMGGDPGFDIHRSRFYAAEVLCGLEHLHVQGIVYRDCKPENILLDDHGHVRISDLGLAVEIPEGEMVRGRVGTVGYMAPEVIDNEKYTFSPDWFSFGCLIYEMIEGQAPFRARKEKVKREEVDRRVKDDQEKYSQKFSEEAKSLCQQLLKKSPKQRLGCQCGRMGAREAKHHEFFKCLNWKRLEAGMQDPPFIPDPHAVYAKDVLDIEQFSTVKGVNLDATDDTFYSKFNTGSVSIPWQQEMIETECFKELNVFGPNNTPTIDLIIDAIPEPEKKGCFPFRRKVVDFRVPQREVSRIVKSGGPKGFHLQGYEPCRLVFRYQHYGESLGSIFRVVQDE
;
A
#
# COMPACT_ATOMS: atom_id res chain seq x y z
N MET A 1 -2.76 56.54 -36.76
CA MET A 1 -3.88 57.36 -36.26
C MET A 1 -5.11 56.47 -36.20
N TRP A 2 -5.66 56.32 -34.99
CA TRP A 2 -6.94 55.66 -34.64
C TRP A 2 -6.98 54.17 -35.03
N SER A 3 -6.94 53.20 -34.12
CA SER A 3 -7.70 53.04 -32.89
C SER A 3 -6.98 52.04 -31.96
N GLU A 4 -7.01 52.26 -30.64
CA GLU A 4 -6.98 51.18 -29.62
C GLU A 4 -7.09 51.74 -28.19
N SER A 5 -8.10 52.57 -27.94
CA SER A 5 -8.42 53.12 -26.62
C SER A 5 -9.83 52.74 -26.16
N CYS A 6 -10.15 51.44 -26.22
CA CYS A 6 -11.35 50.87 -25.58
C CYS A 6 -11.12 49.59 -24.75
N TRP A 7 -9.91 49.04 -24.67
CA TRP A 7 -9.66 47.75 -23.98
C TRP A 7 -9.07 47.84 -22.57
N LEU A 8 -8.65 49.02 -22.10
CA LEU A 8 -7.95 49.18 -20.82
C LEU A 8 -8.83 49.62 -19.62
N ARG A 9 -10.15 49.80 -19.82
CA ARG A 9 -11.08 50.12 -18.71
C ARG A 9 -11.93 48.94 -18.22
N GLN A 10 -11.94 47.79 -18.91
CA GLN A 10 -12.68 46.60 -18.45
C GLN A 10 -11.85 45.61 -17.62
N ILE A 11 -10.52 45.71 -17.61
CA ILE A 11 -9.66 44.80 -16.84
C ILE A 11 -9.44 45.28 -15.38
N LEU A 12 -9.60 46.58 -15.11
CA LEU A 12 -9.43 47.16 -13.77
C LEU A 12 -10.68 47.03 -12.85
N SER A 13 -11.80 46.49 -13.34
CA SER A 13 -12.97 46.17 -12.52
C SER A 13 -13.04 44.70 -12.08
N ALA A 14 -12.18 43.82 -12.62
CA ALA A 14 -12.24 42.38 -12.37
C ALA A 14 -11.25 41.89 -11.29
N VAL A 15 -10.37 42.75 -10.78
CA VAL A 15 -9.35 42.38 -9.78
C VAL A 15 -9.75 42.78 -8.34
N THR A 16 -10.87 43.47 -8.15
CA THR A 16 -11.36 43.88 -6.81
C THR A 16 -12.65 43.17 -6.37
N THR A 17 -13.09 42.11 -7.06
CA THR A 17 -14.34 41.38 -6.71
C THR A 17 -14.15 39.88 -6.51
N SER A 18 -13.10 39.45 -5.80
CA SER A 18 -13.00 38.06 -5.33
C SER A 18 -12.18 37.92 -4.05
N LEU A 19 -12.50 38.72 -3.03
CA LEU A 19 -12.18 38.45 -1.63
C LEU A 19 -13.37 38.89 -0.79
N ARG A 20 -14.39 38.03 -0.73
CA ARG A 20 -15.39 38.01 0.35
C ARG A 20 -15.47 36.56 0.82
N ILE A 21 -14.69 36.26 1.85
CA ILE A 21 -14.96 35.14 2.76
C ILE A 21 -15.47 35.82 4.02
N ASP A 22 -16.74 35.58 4.33
CA ASP A 22 -17.33 35.94 5.61
C ASP A 22 -16.70 35.06 6.69
N CYS A 23 -15.84 35.65 7.51
CA CYS A 23 -15.46 35.08 8.80
C CYS A 23 -16.32 35.75 9.87
N ILE A 24 -17.30 35.01 10.39
CA ILE A 24 -17.87 35.27 11.70
C ILE A 24 -16.90 34.67 12.72
N THR A 25 -16.10 35.51 13.35
CA THR A 25 -15.51 35.23 14.66
C THR A 25 -15.60 36.50 15.48
N ASP A 26 -16.46 36.47 16.49
CA ASP A 26 -16.57 37.49 17.51
C ASP A 26 -15.29 37.56 18.37
N GLU A 27 -14.93 38.81 18.68
CA GLU A 27 -14.13 39.28 19.81
C GLU A 27 -12.61 39.06 19.86
N GLY A 28 -11.86 40.17 19.77
CA GLY A 28 -10.69 40.40 20.63
C GLY A 28 -9.39 40.87 19.97
N LYS A 29 -9.24 42.19 19.82
CA LYS A 29 -8.00 43.03 19.83
C LYS A 29 -6.66 42.27 19.90
N GLU A 30 -5.73 42.43 18.96
CA GLU A 30 -4.70 43.48 18.99
C GLU A 30 -4.07 43.75 17.60
N ARG A 31 -3.81 45.04 17.32
CA ARG A 31 -3.14 45.58 16.13
C ARG A 31 -1.64 45.76 16.42
N ILE A 32 -0.74 45.18 15.62
CA ILE A 32 0.60 45.76 15.36
C ILE A 32 0.95 45.57 13.86
N GLN A 33 1.39 46.68 13.25
CA GLN A 33 1.73 46.85 11.84
C GLN A 33 2.97 46.05 11.41
N TYR A 34 2.91 45.36 10.27
CA TYR A 34 4.07 45.13 9.39
C TYR A 34 3.62 45.24 7.92
N SER A 35 3.87 46.40 7.33
CA SER A 35 3.91 46.60 5.89
C SER A 35 5.19 47.36 5.57
N GLU A 36 5.87 46.97 4.49
CA GLU A 36 7.08 47.59 3.91
C GLU A 36 8.44 46.99 4.28
N MET A 37 8.67 45.73 3.91
CA MET A 37 10.00 45.26 3.52
C MET A 37 9.86 44.25 2.37
N LEU A 38 9.88 44.73 1.12
CA LEU A 38 10.31 43.97 -0.08
C LEU A 38 10.16 44.76 -1.40
N TRP A 39 10.28 46.09 -1.36
CA TRP A 39 10.21 46.90 -2.58
C TRP A 39 11.14 48.11 -2.59
N ASN A 40 12.34 47.99 -2.01
CA ASN A 40 13.43 48.95 -2.24
C ASN A 40 14.77 48.21 -2.10
N GLY A 41 15.36 47.83 -3.23
CA GLY A 41 16.63 47.11 -3.21
C GLY A 41 17.24 46.82 -4.58
N ILE A 42 16.93 47.59 -5.63
CA ILE A 42 17.72 47.63 -6.87
C ILE A 42 17.67 49.06 -7.43
N HIS A 43 18.84 49.67 -7.59
CA HIS A 43 19.17 50.99 -8.15
C HIS A 43 18.95 52.26 -7.29
N LYS A 44 20.03 52.71 -6.65
CA LYS A 44 20.52 54.08 -6.86
C LYS A 44 22.03 54.16 -6.75
N ASP A 45 22.57 55.01 -7.60
CA ASP A 45 23.96 55.12 -8.02
C ASP A 45 24.90 55.77 -7.00
N THR A 46 26.18 55.54 -7.27
CA THR A 46 27.38 56.33 -6.96
C THR A 46 27.14 57.78 -6.52
N GLU A 47 27.73 58.19 -5.40
CA GLU A 47 28.71 59.29 -5.31
C GLU A 47 29.21 59.48 -3.86
N ASP A 48 30.49 59.87 -3.76
CA ASP A 48 31.20 60.55 -2.68
C ASP A 48 31.89 59.81 -1.51
N LYS A 49 33.24 59.74 -1.69
CA LYS A 49 34.35 60.13 -0.77
C LYS A 49 34.61 59.25 0.46
N GLU A 50 35.84 59.02 0.91
CA GLU A 50 37.24 59.26 0.53
C GLU A 50 38.07 58.44 1.57
N ASP A 51 39.33 58.13 1.24
CA ASP A 51 40.45 57.84 2.16
C ASP A 51 40.52 56.52 2.97
N LEU A 52 41.36 55.57 2.50
CA LEU A 52 42.74 55.32 3.01
C LEU A 52 43.33 53.98 2.51
N LYS A 53 44.22 54.11 1.52
CA LYS A 53 45.56 53.50 1.34
C LYS A 53 45.84 51.98 1.53
N THR A 54 46.48 51.45 0.47
CA THR A 54 47.62 50.49 0.38
C THR A 54 47.35 49.04 0.75
N THR A 55 47.75 47.99 0.02
CA THR A 55 48.77 47.77 -1.03
C THR A 55 48.57 46.35 -1.61
N ASP A 56 48.89 46.16 -2.89
CA ASP A 56 49.50 44.96 -3.54
C ASP A 56 48.82 43.57 -3.43
N ASP A 57 48.85 42.69 -4.42
CA ASP A 57 49.03 42.73 -5.87
C ASP A 57 48.67 41.33 -6.40
N GLU A 58 48.29 41.27 -7.67
CA GLU A 58 48.34 40.09 -8.56
C GLU A 58 47.92 38.69 -8.07
N GLN A 59 46.66 38.28 -8.37
CA GLN A 59 46.36 37.01 -9.08
C GLN A 59 44.87 36.90 -9.46
N LEU A 60 44.37 37.71 -10.40
CA LEU A 60 43.14 37.35 -11.15
C LEU A 60 43.03 38.09 -12.50
N LYS A 61 44.05 37.95 -13.36
CA LYS A 61 43.94 38.25 -14.80
C LYS A 61 44.04 36.95 -15.58
N LYS A 62 42.88 36.40 -15.96
CA LYS A 62 42.60 35.64 -17.20
C LYS A 62 41.23 34.97 -17.11
N ASN A 63 40.20 35.66 -17.59
CA ASN A 63 39.19 35.13 -18.53
C ASN A 63 38.01 36.12 -18.65
N THR A 64 38.31 37.32 -19.14
CA THR A 64 37.30 38.26 -19.63
C THR A 64 37.87 38.94 -20.86
N GLU A 65 37.79 38.25 -22.00
CA GLU A 65 37.93 38.85 -23.32
C GLU A 65 37.46 37.85 -24.40
N ARG A 66 36.17 37.93 -24.74
CA ARG A 66 35.63 37.77 -26.11
C ARG A 66 34.10 37.84 -26.08
N VAL A 67 33.58 39.04 -25.84
CA VAL A 67 32.26 39.44 -26.32
C VAL A 67 32.42 40.84 -26.89
N GLY A 68 32.43 40.95 -28.22
CA GLY A 68 32.46 42.25 -28.91
C GLY A 68 32.94 42.11 -30.36
N ASN A 69 32.13 42.62 -31.29
CA ASN A 69 32.28 42.69 -32.76
C ASN A 69 31.77 41.44 -33.48
N CYS A 70 30.84 41.47 -34.45
CA CYS A 70 30.17 42.55 -35.19
C CYS A 70 28.86 41.95 -35.75
N PHE A 71 27.76 42.71 -35.74
CA PHE A 71 26.69 42.52 -36.73
C PHE A 71 26.19 43.89 -37.18
N THR A 72 26.64 44.30 -38.36
CA THR A 72 25.91 45.23 -39.22
C THR A 72 24.99 44.43 -40.14
N THR A 73 23.71 44.81 -40.12
CA THR A 73 22.71 44.74 -41.20
C THR A 73 22.49 43.40 -41.92
N SER A 74 21.36 42.75 -41.63
CA SER A 74 20.23 42.64 -42.59
C SER A 74 19.11 41.72 -42.07
N ASN A 75 17.93 42.31 -41.91
CA ASN A 75 16.59 41.78 -42.20
C ASN A 75 16.00 40.52 -41.51
N VAL A 76 14.81 40.79 -40.93
CA VAL A 76 13.64 39.94 -40.62
C VAL A 76 13.60 39.16 -39.31
N GLY A 77 12.66 39.53 -38.43
CA GLY A 77 12.02 38.62 -37.47
C GLY A 77 11.95 39.12 -36.02
N ARG A 78 10.94 39.92 -35.69
CA ARG A 78 10.61 40.32 -34.31
C ARG A 78 9.55 39.37 -33.72
N LEU A 79 9.69 39.08 -32.42
CA LEU A 79 8.69 38.62 -31.42
C LEU A 79 8.55 37.11 -31.14
N SER A 80 9.06 36.67 -29.98
CA SER A 80 8.34 35.76 -29.03
C SER A 80 9.12 35.38 -27.74
N ALA A 81 10.24 36.00 -27.39
CA ALA A 81 11.04 35.55 -26.22
C ALA A 81 10.46 35.96 -24.84
N THR A 82 9.64 37.01 -24.76
CA THR A 82 9.13 37.52 -23.45
C THR A 82 7.81 36.86 -23.00
N HIS A 83 6.98 36.39 -23.94
CA HIS A 83 5.74 35.66 -23.62
C HIS A 83 5.97 34.22 -23.12
N ILE A 84 7.09 33.60 -23.50
CA ILE A 84 7.42 32.23 -23.11
C ILE A 84 7.89 32.17 -21.64
N SER A 85 8.53 33.23 -21.12
CA SER A 85 9.02 33.27 -19.74
C SER A 85 7.90 33.52 -18.72
N SER A 86 6.96 34.43 -19.01
CA SER A 86 5.81 34.73 -18.16
C SER A 86 4.80 33.57 -18.14
N GLN A 87 4.55 32.89 -19.28
CA GLN A 87 3.73 31.68 -19.29
C GLN A 87 4.40 30.51 -18.58
N ARG A 88 5.74 30.39 -18.60
CA ARG A 88 6.46 29.38 -17.80
C ARG A 88 6.36 29.65 -16.29
N TRP A 89 6.42 30.91 -15.89
CA TRP A 89 6.30 31.30 -14.48
C TRP A 89 4.86 31.17 -13.97
N SER A 90 3.85 31.69 -14.66
CA SER A 90 2.44 31.50 -14.26
C SER A 90 2.01 30.04 -14.29
N ARG A 91 2.54 29.21 -15.20
CA ARG A 91 2.32 27.75 -15.16
C ARG A 91 3.04 27.08 -14.00
N ARG A 92 4.19 27.57 -13.53
CA ARG A 92 4.87 27.04 -12.32
C ARG A 92 4.13 27.42 -11.05
N VAL A 93 3.63 28.64 -10.94
CA VAL A 93 2.88 29.12 -9.77
C VAL A 93 1.51 28.45 -9.65
N ASN A 94 0.73 28.36 -10.74
CA ASN A 94 -0.55 27.62 -10.72
C ASN A 94 -0.36 26.11 -10.47
N LYS A 95 0.78 25.53 -10.88
CA LYS A 95 1.08 24.11 -10.66
C LYS A 95 1.53 23.84 -9.23
N ALA A 96 2.31 24.71 -8.61
CA ALA A 96 2.61 24.64 -7.17
C ALA A 96 1.34 24.77 -6.31
N GLN A 97 0.37 25.58 -6.75
CA GLN A 97 -0.90 25.77 -6.05
C GLN A 97 -1.82 24.54 -6.15
N ILE A 98 -1.95 23.93 -7.34
CA ILE A 98 -2.64 22.63 -7.51
C ILE A 98 -1.91 21.51 -6.76
N MET A 99 -0.57 21.52 -6.71
CA MET A 99 0.25 20.52 -6.01
C MET A 99 0.14 20.61 -4.48
N ASN A 100 -0.11 21.81 -3.95
CA ASN A 100 -0.44 22.00 -2.53
C ASN A 100 -1.88 21.55 -2.24
N ASP A 101 -2.84 21.79 -3.13
CA ASP A 101 -4.22 21.33 -2.93
C ASP A 101 -4.38 19.81 -3.06
N GLU A 102 -3.60 19.14 -3.92
CA GLU A 102 -3.60 17.67 -4.08
C GLU A 102 -2.98 16.91 -2.90
N ARG A 103 -2.01 17.51 -2.20
CA ARG A 103 -1.39 16.92 -0.99
C ARG A 103 -2.00 17.39 0.32
N ARG A 104 -2.71 18.53 0.31
CA ARG A 104 -3.59 18.94 1.42
C ARG A 104 -4.77 17.99 1.64
N VAL A 105 -5.09 17.13 0.66
CA VAL A 105 -6.16 16.12 0.79
C VAL A 105 -5.81 15.04 1.83
N ASP A 106 -4.52 14.83 2.14
CA ASP A 106 -4.08 13.86 3.16
C ASP A 106 -4.03 14.43 4.59
N ILE A 107 -4.46 15.68 4.81
CA ILE A 107 -4.37 16.34 6.13
C ILE A 107 -5.74 16.33 6.83
N GLY A 108 -6.23 15.15 7.18
CA GLY A 108 -7.31 14.96 8.15
C GLY A 108 -8.42 13.98 7.74
N PRO A 109 -9.06 13.29 8.70
CA PRO A 109 -10.17 12.39 8.43
C PRO A 109 -11.34 13.16 7.79
N GLY A 110 -11.77 12.70 6.61
CA GLY A 110 -12.98 13.20 5.92
C GLY A 110 -12.76 14.17 4.75
N ILE A 111 -11.54 14.67 4.51
CA ILE A 111 -11.26 15.59 3.39
C ILE A 111 -11.14 14.79 2.08
N GLY A 112 -11.92 15.16 1.05
CA GLY A 112 -11.90 14.51 -0.26
C GLY A 112 -12.94 13.39 -0.47
N LYS A 113 -13.68 13.01 0.57
CA LYS A 113 -14.91 12.20 0.44
C LYS A 113 -15.87 12.94 -0.47
N SER A 114 -16.33 12.31 -1.56
CA SER A 114 -17.43 12.90 -2.32
C SER A 114 -18.70 12.84 -1.47
N GLY A 115 -19.65 13.78 -1.68
CA GLY A 115 -21.01 13.69 -1.10
C GLY A 115 -21.82 12.45 -1.55
N LYS A 116 -21.14 11.46 -2.14
CA LYS A 116 -21.64 10.16 -2.56
C LYS A 116 -21.24 9.06 -1.56
N LEU A 117 -20.98 9.37 -0.29
CA LEU A 117 -21.03 8.34 0.74
C LEU A 117 -22.40 7.64 0.75
N GLU A 118 -23.45 8.33 0.31
CA GLU A 118 -24.77 7.78 -0.04
C GLU A 118 -24.72 6.63 -1.07
N LEU A 119 -23.61 6.38 -1.77
CA LEU A 119 -23.44 5.19 -2.62
C LEU A 119 -22.97 3.94 -1.85
N MET A 120 -22.53 4.11 -0.59
CA MET A 120 -22.12 3.03 0.33
C MET A 120 -23.24 2.75 1.34
N GLU A 121 -24.45 2.52 0.87
CA GLU A 121 -25.55 2.05 1.72
C GLU A 121 -25.35 0.57 2.04
N LEU A 122 -25.38 0.21 3.33
CA LEU A 122 -25.41 -1.19 3.74
C LEU A 122 -26.77 -1.79 3.36
N GLU A 123 -26.76 -2.86 2.57
CA GLU A 123 -27.98 -3.51 2.11
C GLU A 123 -28.69 -4.33 3.20
N ASN A 124 -30.00 -4.54 3.02
CA ASN A 124 -30.79 -5.41 3.88
C ASN A 124 -30.25 -6.86 3.86
N ILE A 125 -30.12 -7.46 5.04
CA ILE A 125 -29.54 -8.79 5.26
C ILE A 125 -30.14 -9.88 4.36
N VAL A 126 -31.46 -9.89 4.16
CA VAL A 126 -32.17 -10.91 3.36
C VAL A 126 -31.96 -10.77 1.87
N ALA A 127 -31.78 -9.55 1.37
CA ALA A 127 -31.76 -9.34 -0.07
C ALA A 127 -30.54 -9.99 -0.73
N ASN A 128 -29.35 -9.92 -0.11
CA ASN A 128 -28.10 -10.37 -0.75
C ASN A 128 -26.97 -10.88 0.18
N THR A 129 -27.18 -11.12 1.48
CA THR A 129 -26.04 -11.55 2.35
C THR A 129 -26.11 -13.01 2.81
N VAL A 130 -27.29 -13.64 2.77
CA VAL A 130 -27.49 -15.04 3.22
C VAL A 130 -26.62 -16.03 2.43
N TYR A 131 -26.39 -15.79 1.13
CA TYR A 131 -25.52 -16.64 0.31
C TYR A 131 -24.02 -16.48 0.62
N LEU A 132 -23.60 -15.38 1.24
CA LEU A 132 -22.19 -15.14 1.58
C LEU A 132 -21.75 -16.05 2.73
N LYS A 133 -22.63 -16.31 3.72
CA LYS A 133 -22.36 -17.26 4.81
C LYS A 133 -22.03 -18.68 4.31
N ALA A 134 -22.52 -19.07 3.13
CA ALA A 134 -22.25 -20.37 2.52
C ALA A 134 -20.99 -20.41 1.64
N ARG A 135 -20.38 -19.25 1.32
CA ARG A 135 -19.24 -19.13 0.39
C ARG A 135 -17.93 -18.71 1.05
N GLU A 136 -18.00 -18.01 2.18
CA GLU A 136 -16.83 -17.49 2.89
C GLU A 136 -16.22 -18.55 3.82
N ASP A 137 -14.91 -18.46 4.08
CA ASP A 137 -14.29 -19.20 5.19
C ASP A 137 -14.73 -18.53 6.50
N VAL A 138 -15.53 -19.22 7.29
CA VAL A 138 -16.12 -18.65 8.53
C VAL A 138 -15.28 -19.01 9.75
N LYS A 139 -14.02 -19.40 9.63
CA LYS A 139 -13.19 -19.69 10.81
C LYS A 139 -12.80 -18.42 11.58
N TYR A 140 -12.67 -18.54 12.90
CA TYR A 140 -12.12 -17.50 13.77
C TYR A 140 -10.79 -16.93 13.26
N SER A 141 -9.87 -17.81 12.83
CA SER A 141 -8.55 -17.41 12.33
C SER A 141 -8.61 -16.61 11.02
N TYR A 142 -9.70 -16.71 10.26
CA TYR A 142 -9.93 -15.85 9.10
C TYR A 142 -10.65 -14.57 9.55
N VAL A 143 -11.84 -14.70 10.13
CA VAL A 143 -12.72 -13.55 10.42
C VAL A 143 -12.15 -12.62 11.49
N VAL A 144 -11.54 -13.15 12.55
CA VAL A 144 -11.11 -12.35 13.72
C VAL A 144 -9.61 -12.07 13.69
N ASP A 145 -8.78 -13.04 13.35
CA ASP A 145 -7.32 -12.82 13.34
C ASP A 145 -6.84 -12.05 12.10
N GLN A 146 -7.45 -12.26 10.92
CA GLN A 146 -6.96 -11.69 9.66
C GLN A 146 -7.77 -10.50 9.15
N GLN A 147 -9.10 -10.52 9.23
CA GLN A 147 -9.98 -9.49 8.66
C GLN A 147 -10.14 -8.31 9.65
N PRO A 148 -9.67 -7.09 9.33
CA PRO A 148 -9.74 -5.95 10.26
C PRO A 148 -11.15 -5.62 10.77
N ILE A 149 -12.15 -5.58 9.89
CA ILE A 149 -13.53 -5.28 10.28
C ILE A 149 -14.14 -6.44 11.08
N GLY A 150 -13.82 -7.68 10.72
CA GLY A 150 -14.26 -8.85 11.47
C GLY A 150 -13.71 -8.88 12.90
N ARG A 151 -12.42 -8.52 13.09
CA ARG A 151 -11.80 -8.32 14.41
C ARG A 151 -12.56 -7.26 15.22
N LEU A 152 -12.84 -6.10 14.64
CA LEU A 152 -13.55 -5.01 15.33
C LEU A 152 -14.96 -5.41 15.75
N LEU A 153 -15.73 -6.05 14.86
CA LEU A 153 -17.10 -6.49 15.14
C LEU A 153 -17.15 -7.60 16.19
N PHE A 154 -16.20 -8.53 16.18
CA PHE A 154 -16.10 -9.57 17.22
C PHE A 154 -15.79 -8.96 18.59
N ARG A 155 -14.89 -7.97 18.65
CA ARG A 155 -14.56 -7.26 19.90
C ARG A 155 -15.73 -6.44 20.42
N GLN A 156 -16.43 -5.74 19.52
CA GLN A 156 -17.65 -5.01 19.86
C GLN A 156 -18.73 -5.96 20.41
N PHE A 157 -18.92 -7.13 19.79
CA PHE A 157 -19.83 -8.16 20.31
C PHE A 157 -19.45 -8.60 21.73
N CYS A 158 -18.17 -8.85 21.99
CA CYS A 158 -17.68 -9.21 23.33
C CYS A 158 -17.92 -8.08 24.33
N GLU A 159 -17.74 -6.82 23.94
CA GLU A 159 -17.95 -5.68 24.84
C GLU A 159 -19.43 -5.45 25.15
N ASP A 160 -20.26 -5.39 24.12
CA ASP A 160 -21.65 -4.95 24.21
C ASP A 160 -22.62 -6.06 24.64
N ALA A 161 -22.40 -7.30 24.19
CA ALA A 161 -23.37 -8.40 24.34
C ALA A 161 -22.86 -9.57 25.19
N LYS A 162 -21.54 -9.70 25.33
CA LYS A 162 -20.89 -10.82 26.05
C LYS A 162 -19.69 -10.36 26.88
N PRO A 163 -19.88 -9.43 27.85
CA PRO A 163 -18.79 -8.82 28.61
C PRO A 163 -17.90 -9.84 29.33
N GLU A 164 -18.42 -11.03 29.65
CA GLU A 164 -17.65 -12.16 30.17
C GLU A 164 -16.47 -12.60 29.26
N TYR A 165 -16.58 -12.36 27.95
CA TYR A 165 -15.54 -12.63 26.97
C TYR A 165 -14.65 -11.42 26.66
N HIS A 166 -15.06 -10.20 27.03
CA HIS A 166 -14.31 -8.99 26.73
C HIS A 166 -12.94 -8.96 27.43
N ARG A 167 -12.84 -9.49 28.66
CA ARG A 167 -11.57 -9.59 29.41
C ARG A 167 -10.45 -10.31 28.65
N TYR A 168 -10.77 -11.32 27.84
CA TYR A 168 -9.78 -12.04 27.04
C TYR A 168 -9.19 -11.15 25.94
N ASN A 169 -10.00 -10.27 25.35
CA ASN A 169 -9.54 -9.29 24.36
C ASN A 169 -8.58 -8.26 24.99
N ILE A 170 -8.88 -7.80 26.21
CA ILE A 170 -8.01 -6.88 26.96
C ILE A 170 -6.68 -7.57 27.32
N PHE A 171 -6.73 -8.84 27.72
CA PHE A 171 -5.53 -9.63 27.99
C PHE A 171 -4.65 -9.76 26.74
N LEU A 172 -5.25 -10.09 25.58
CA LEU A 172 -4.53 -10.16 24.31
C LEU A 172 -3.89 -8.81 23.93
N ASP A 173 -4.58 -7.69 24.14
CA ASP A 173 -4.00 -6.35 23.90
C ASP A 173 -2.82 -6.07 24.83
N SER A 174 -2.88 -6.55 26.06
CA SER A 174 -1.78 -6.40 27.02
C SER A 174 -0.55 -7.18 26.58
N ILE A 175 -0.74 -8.40 26.02
CA ILE A 175 0.35 -9.17 25.40
C ILE A 175 0.91 -8.44 24.17
N GLU A 176 0.05 -7.94 23.27
CA GLU A 176 0.50 -7.21 22.07
C GLU A 176 1.33 -5.97 22.47
N ARG A 177 0.96 -5.24 23.52
CA ARG A 177 1.74 -4.12 24.07
C ARG A 177 3.06 -4.56 24.71
N TYR A 178 3.06 -5.70 25.39
CA TYR A 178 4.27 -6.27 25.98
C TYR A 178 5.34 -6.62 24.92
N GLU A 179 4.93 -7.20 23.79
CA GLU A 179 5.86 -7.64 22.73
C GLU A 179 6.65 -6.49 22.09
N ILE A 180 6.09 -5.28 22.10
CA ILE A 180 6.66 -4.06 21.49
C ILE A 180 7.31 -3.12 22.52
N GLU A 181 7.26 -3.47 23.80
CA GLU A 181 7.82 -2.68 24.90
C GLU A 181 9.36 -2.63 24.85
N SER A 182 9.96 -1.56 25.41
CA SER A 182 11.42 -1.44 25.51
C SER A 182 12.02 -2.52 26.40
N ASP A 183 13.29 -2.89 26.21
CA ASP A 183 13.94 -3.90 27.05
C ASP A 183 13.98 -3.46 28.53
N GLU A 184 14.09 -2.16 28.81
CA GLU A 184 14.11 -1.63 30.19
C GLU A 184 12.77 -1.79 30.91
N ASN A 185 11.65 -1.55 30.21
CA ASN A 185 10.31 -1.55 30.81
C ASN A 185 9.63 -2.92 30.75
N ARG A 186 10.06 -3.80 29.84
CA ARG A 186 9.37 -5.07 29.55
C ARG A 186 9.22 -5.97 30.76
N LEU A 187 10.22 -6.04 31.64
CA LEU A 187 10.16 -6.87 32.83
C LEU A 187 9.03 -6.43 33.79
N GLU A 188 8.86 -5.12 33.99
CA GLU A 188 7.79 -4.57 34.82
C GLU A 188 6.42 -4.86 34.20
N VAL A 189 6.27 -4.66 32.88
CA VAL A 189 5.04 -4.99 32.15
C VAL A 189 4.72 -6.48 32.25
N ALA A 190 5.72 -7.36 32.14
CA ALA A 190 5.54 -8.81 32.31
C ALA A 190 4.93 -9.14 33.68
N GLN A 191 5.50 -8.57 34.74
CA GLN A 191 5.03 -8.78 36.11
C GLN A 191 3.62 -8.24 36.32
N ASN A 192 3.30 -7.09 35.73
CA ASN A 192 1.96 -6.52 35.79
C ASN A 192 0.92 -7.41 35.09
N ILE A 193 1.23 -7.90 33.89
CA ILE A 193 0.37 -8.86 33.16
C ILE A 193 0.16 -10.12 33.99
N TYR A 194 1.24 -10.67 34.55
CA TYR A 194 1.13 -11.88 35.38
C TYR A 194 0.21 -11.67 36.58
N ARG A 195 0.42 -10.61 37.38
CA ARG A 195 -0.40 -10.30 38.56
C ARG A 195 -1.85 -10.01 38.23
N THR A 196 -2.11 -9.39 37.08
CA THR A 196 -3.46 -8.99 36.69
C THR A 196 -4.26 -10.17 36.13
N TYR A 197 -3.63 -11.00 35.30
CA TYR A 197 -4.35 -11.97 34.45
C TYR A 197 -4.01 -13.44 34.71
N LEU A 198 -2.84 -13.75 35.28
CA LEU A 198 -2.40 -15.15 35.48
C LEU A 198 -2.46 -15.57 36.96
N ASP A 199 -2.44 -14.62 37.89
CA ASP A 199 -2.65 -14.91 39.31
C ASP A 199 -4.11 -15.33 39.55
N ARG A 200 -4.31 -16.51 40.14
CA ARG A 200 -5.64 -17.10 40.36
C ARG A 200 -6.47 -16.34 41.38
N GLU A 201 -5.84 -15.52 42.21
CA GLU A 201 -6.53 -14.69 43.19
C GLU A 201 -6.92 -13.31 42.62
N ALA A 202 -6.47 -12.97 41.41
CA ALA A 202 -6.78 -11.70 40.78
C ALA A 202 -8.24 -11.63 40.29
N SER A 203 -8.85 -10.45 40.38
CA SER A 203 -10.22 -10.22 39.89
C SER A 203 -10.36 -10.38 38.37
N GLU A 204 -9.29 -10.06 37.63
CA GLU A 204 -9.23 -10.12 36.17
C GLU A 204 -8.57 -11.40 35.65
N ALA A 205 -8.45 -12.43 36.50
CA ALA A 205 -7.79 -13.68 36.14
C ALA A 205 -8.41 -14.35 34.91
N VAL A 206 -7.55 -14.79 33.99
CA VAL A 206 -7.92 -15.52 32.78
C VAL A 206 -8.03 -17.00 33.12
N ASP A 207 -9.26 -17.46 33.30
CA ASP A 207 -9.62 -18.79 33.77
C ASP A 207 -9.41 -19.92 32.74
N VAL A 208 -9.19 -19.60 31.47
CA VAL A 208 -8.98 -20.59 30.39
C VAL A 208 -7.56 -21.16 30.36
N LEU A 209 -6.64 -20.58 31.15
CA LEU A 209 -5.25 -21.02 31.23
C LEU A 209 -5.11 -22.19 32.21
N ASN A 210 -4.46 -23.27 31.79
CA ASN A 210 -4.18 -24.41 32.68
C ASN A 210 -3.03 -24.08 33.65
N ALA A 211 -2.89 -24.89 34.72
CA ALA A 211 -1.86 -24.67 35.75
C ALA A 211 -0.42 -24.77 35.18
N GLU A 212 -0.21 -25.63 34.18
CA GLU A 212 1.09 -25.87 33.57
C GLU A 212 1.60 -24.63 32.81
N ILE A 213 0.75 -24.01 31.98
CA ILE A 213 1.08 -22.79 31.23
C ILE A 213 1.40 -21.64 32.20
N ILE A 214 0.61 -21.50 33.28
CA ILE A 214 0.81 -20.45 34.28
C ILE A 214 2.16 -20.64 34.99
N GLU A 215 2.49 -21.86 35.40
CA GLU A 215 3.77 -22.14 36.07
C GLU A 215 4.95 -21.96 35.12
N HIS A 216 4.83 -22.40 33.87
CA HIS A 216 5.84 -22.19 32.83
C HIS A 216 6.14 -20.69 32.60
N CYS A 217 5.09 -19.87 32.57
CA CYS A 217 5.25 -18.41 32.47
C CYS A 217 5.91 -17.83 33.73
N LYS A 218 5.55 -18.34 34.92
CA LYS A 218 6.13 -17.89 36.20
C LYS A 218 7.62 -18.17 36.28
N GLU A 219 8.06 -19.37 35.91
CA GLU A 219 9.48 -19.77 35.89
C GLU A 219 10.31 -18.85 34.98
N LYS A 220 9.73 -18.41 33.86
CA LYS A 220 10.38 -17.55 32.87
C LYS A 220 10.13 -16.06 33.08
N LEU A 221 9.32 -15.66 34.06
CA LEU A 221 8.89 -14.26 34.24
C LEU A 221 10.08 -13.31 34.44
N ALA A 222 11.10 -13.75 35.17
CA ALA A 222 12.31 -12.96 35.42
C ALA A 222 13.17 -12.73 34.17
N THR A 223 12.95 -13.49 33.09
CA THR A 223 13.75 -13.36 31.86
C THR A 223 13.35 -12.18 31.00
N GLY A 224 12.11 -11.66 31.14
CA GLY A 224 11.58 -10.62 30.25
C GLY A 224 11.62 -11.01 28.76
N ASN A 225 11.58 -12.31 28.45
CA ASN A 225 11.68 -12.80 27.07
C ASN A 225 10.47 -12.34 26.25
N LYS A 226 10.70 -11.86 25.02
CA LYS A 226 9.64 -11.39 24.10
C LYS A 226 8.57 -12.44 23.82
N GLU A 227 8.92 -13.73 23.85
CA GLU A 227 8.01 -14.85 23.58
C GLU A 227 7.35 -15.42 24.84
N LEU A 228 7.49 -14.75 26.00
CA LEU A 228 7.03 -15.23 27.31
C LEU A 228 5.55 -15.67 27.33
N PHE A 229 4.66 -14.91 26.67
CA PHE A 229 3.21 -15.15 26.72
C PHE A 229 2.65 -15.86 25.47
N LEU A 230 3.52 -16.42 24.60
CA LEU A 230 3.09 -17.03 23.33
C LEU A 230 2.09 -18.19 23.56
N GLU A 231 2.35 -19.04 24.56
CA GLU A 231 1.46 -20.14 24.93
C GLU A 231 0.14 -19.66 25.54
N CYS A 232 0.17 -18.62 26.38
CA CYS A 232 -1.03 -18.00 26.93
C CYS A 232 -1.92 -17.41 25.83
N MET A 233 -1.32 -16.68 24.89
CA MET A 233 -2.03 -16.12 23.74
C MET A 233 -2.69 -17.23 22.91
N ALA A 234 -1.96 -18.31 22.61
CA ALA A 234 -2.49 -19.42 21.84
C ALA A 234 -3.67 -20.11 22.54
N ALA A 235 -3.59 -20.34 23.85
CA ALA A 235 -4.68 -20.92 24.65
C ALA A 235 -5.93 -20.03 24.63
N VAL A 236 -5.78 -18.72 24.86
CA VAL A 236 -6.91 -17.77 24.84
C VAL A 236 -7.55 -17.68 23.46
N LYS A 237 -6.75 -17.60 22.38
CA LYS A 237 -7.29 -17.60 21.02
C LYS A 237 -8.04 -18.90 20.69
N THR A 238 -7.54 -20.03 21.17
CA THR A 238 -8.19 -21.34 20.99
C THR A 238 -9.55 -21.38 21.68
N PHE A 239 -9.64 -20.82 22.89
CA PHE A 239 -10.91 -20.68 23.60
C PHE A 239 -11.88 -19.74 22.86
N LEU A 240 -11.42 -18.54 22.47
CA LEU A 240 -12.25 -17.56 21.74
C LEU A 240 -12.78 -18.12 20.41
N ALA A 241 -12.00 -18.98 19.74
CA ALA A 241 -12.40 -19.66 18.51
C ALA A 241 -13.50 -20.74 18.70
N GLY A 242 -13.83 -21.11 19.95
CA GLY A 242 -14.87 -22.06 20.29
C GLY A 242 -16.24 -21.41 20.47
N GLU A 243 -16.85 -21.61 21.64
CA GLU A 243 -18.18 -21.09 21.98
C GLU A 243 -18.34 -19.57 21.77
N PRO A 244 -17.40 -18.70 22.18
CA PRO A 244 -17.54 -17.25 21.98
C PRO A 244 -17.72 -16.87 20.51
N PHE A 245 -16.93 -17.48 19.62
CA PHE A 245 -17.03 -17.24 18.19
C PHE A 245 -18.33 -17.82 17.60
N HIS A 246 -18.78 -19.00 18.05
CA HIS A 246 -20.06 -19.56 17.62
C HIS A 246 -21.26 -18.66 18.01
N LEU A 247 -21.22 -18.05 19.19
CA LEU A 247 -22.24 -17.08 19.60
C LEU A 247 -22.19 -15.82 18.73
N PHE A 248 -20.99 -15.34 18.37
CA PHE A 248 -20.81 -14.24 17.43
C PHE A 248 -21.42 -14.55 16.07
N GLU A 249 -21.18 -15.73 15.49
CA GLU A 249 -21.72 -16.18 14.18
C GLU A 249 -23.26 -16.16 14.10
N ASN A 250 -23.92 -16.24 15.24
CA ASN A 250 -25.38 -16.23 15.38
C ASN A 250 -25.92 -14.87 15.87
N SER A 251 -25.06 -13.86 15.97
CA SER A 251 -25.42 -12.52 16.44
C SER A 251 -25.63 -11.54 15.29
N MET A 252 -26.26 -10.40 15.59
CA MET A 252 -26.40 -9.30 14.64
C MET A 252 -25.06 -8.67 14.22
N TYR A 253 -23.98 -8.85 14.99
CA TYR A 253 -22.66 -8.33 14.66
C TYR A 253 -22.01 -9.11 13.52
N PHE A 254 -22.23 -10.43 13.47
CA PHE A 254 -21.79 -11.24 12.33
C PHE A 254 -22.64 -10.95 11.08
N HIS A 255 -23.93 -10.71 11.26
CA HIS A 255 -24.80 -10.21 10.20
C HIS A 255 -24.32 -8.88 9.61
N ARG A 256 -23.90 -7.95 10.48
CA ARG A 256 -23.25 -6.70 10.06
C ARG A 256 -21.92 -6.96 9.33
N TYR A 257 -21.11 -7.91 9.78
CA TYR A 257 -19.90 -8.32 9.07
C TYR A 257 -20.21 -8.80 7.64
N LEU A 258 -21.29 -9.58 7.46
CA LEU A 258 -21.71 -10.02 6.13
C LEU A 258 -22.16 -8.86 5.22
N GLN A 259 -22.80 -7.82 5.76
CA GLN A 259 -23.11 -6.60 5.00
C GLN A 259 -21.83 -5.88 4.52
N TRP A 260 -20.81 -5.80 5.38
CA TRP A 260 -19.49 -5.26 5.00
C TRP A 260 -18.81 -6.10 3.91
N LYS A 261 -18.88 -7.44 4.01
CA LYS A 261 -18.38 -8.35 2.98
C LYS A 261 -19.14 -8.22 1.67
N TRP A 262 -20.44 -7.98 1.72
CA TRP A 262 -21.23 -7.68 0.52
C TRP A 262 -20.77 -6.38 -0.15
N LEU A 263 -20.53 -5.33 0.63
CA LEU A 263 -20.05 -4.04 0.12
C LEU A 263 -18.64 -4.17 -0.49
N GLU A 264 -17.75 -4.93 0.15
CA GLU A 264 -16.42 -5.26 -0.35
C GLU A 264 -16.47 -5.95 -1.73
N SER A 265 -17.48 -6.82 -1.93
CA SER A 265 -17.66 -7.60 -3.16
C SER A 265 -18.22 -6.82 -4.35
N GLN A 266 -18.61 -5.56 -4.16
CA GLN A 266 -19.20 -4.76 -5.23
C GLN A 266 -18.22 -4.54 -6.40
N PRO A 267 -18.71 -4.53 -7.65
CA PRO A 267 -17.85 -4.41 -8.83
C PRO A 267 -17.00 -3.13 -8.82
N VAL A 268 -15.69 -3.30 -9.04
CA VAL A 268 -14.73 -2.19 -9.16
C VAL A 268 -14.60 -1.79 -10.62
N THR A 269 -14.71 -0.49 -10.91
CA THR A 269 -14.54 0.03 -12.28
C THR A 269 -13.71 1.30 -12.29
N CYS A 270 -13.38 1.83 -13.47
CA CYS A 270 -12.72 3.13 -13.59
C CYS A 270 -13.49 4.29 -12.94
N LYS A 271 -14.80 4.12 -12.68
CA LYS A 271 -15.63 5.13 -11.99
C LYS A 271 -15.42 5.16 -10.49
N THR A 272 -14.88 4.10 -9.89
CA THR A 272 -14.54 4.03 -8.47
C THR A 272 -13.46 5.06 -8.11
N PHE A 273 -12.59 5.39 -9.07
CA PHE A 273 -11.42 6.23 -8.85
C PHE A 273 -11.53 7.61 -9.52
N ARG A 274 -10.80 8.57 -8.96
CA ARG A 274 -10.38 9.80 -9.62
C ARG A 274 -8.88 9.70 -9.91
N MET A 275 -8.49 9.89 -11.16
CA MET A 275 -7.08 9.81 -11.57
C MET A 275 -6.40 11.17 -11.46
N TYR A 276 -5.14 11.16 -11.05
CA TYR A 276 -4.25 12.32 -10.92
C TYR A 276 -2.98 12.12 -11.77
N ARG A 277 -1.90 12.82 -11.42
CA ARG A 277 -0.64 12.85 -12.16
C ARG A 277 0.05 11.48 -12.26
N VAL A 278 0.88 11.34 -13.29
CA VAL A 278 1.82 10.23 -13.44
C VAL A 278 2.94 10.36 -12.40
N LEU A 279 3.20 9.28 -11.67
CA LEU A 279 4.27 9.14 -10.69
C LEU A 279 5.52 8.50 -11.30
N GLY A 280 5.34 7.58 -12.25
CA GLY A 280 6.45 6.87 -12.89
C GLY A 280 6.03 6.04 -14.10
N LYS A 281 7.01 5.40 -14.75
CA LYS A 281 6.79 4.45 -15.85
C LYS A 281 7.45 3.12 -15.58
N GLY A 282 6.73 2.05 -15.86
CA GLY A 282 7.19 0.66 -15.76
C GLY A 282 7.22 -0.03 -17.11
N GLY A 283 7.60 -1.31 -17.13
CA GLY A 283 7.79 -2.06 -18.38
C GLY A 283 6.55 -2.14 -19.28
N PHE A 284 5.36 -2.23 -18.68
CA PHE A 284 4.08 -2.42 -19.38
C PHE A 284 3.17 -1.18 -19.42
N GLY A 285 3.59 -0.05 -18.86
CA GLY A 285 2.79 1.16 -18.86
C GLY A 285 3.22 2.16 -17.78
N GLU A 286 2.27 2.89 -17.22
CA GLU A 286 2.52 4.00 -16.30
C GLU A 286 1.93 3.76 -14.92
N VAL A 287 2.47 4.46 -13.92
CA VAL A 287 1.91 4.54 -12.57
C VAL A 287 1.38 5.94 -12.36
N CYS A 288 0.13 6.09 -11.97
CA CYS A 288 -0.50 7.37 -11.66
C CYS A 288 -0.96 7.42 -10.20
N ALA A 289 -1.00 8.59 -9.58
CA ALA A 289 -1.78 8.75 -8.36
C ALA A 289 -3.28 8.63 -8.68
N CYS A 290 -4.05 8.02 -7.79
CA CYS A 290 -5.50 7.96 -7.85
C CYS A 290 -6.12 8.09 -6.47
N GLN A 291 -7.40 8.41 -6.41
CA GLN A 291 -8.17 8.50 -5.17
C GLN A 291 -9.46 7.71 -5.29
N VAL A 292 -9.81 6.94 -4.27
CA VAL A 292 -11.13 6.30 -4.17
C VAL A 292 -12.17 7.39 -3.90
N ARG A 293 -13.19 7.50 -4.76
CA ARG A 293 -14.15 8.61 -4.69
C ARG A 293 -15.04 8.59 -3.44
N ALA A 294 -15.34 7.40 -2.94
CA ALA A 294 -16.23 7.23 -1.80
C ALA A 294 -15.54 7.57 -0.48
N THR A 295 -14.33 7.04 -0.28
CA THR A 295 -13.58 7.17 0.98
C THR A 295 -12.61 8.35 1.01
N GLY A 296 -12.19 8.84 -0.16
CA GLY A 296 -11.13 9.85 -0.28
C GLY A 296 -9.71 9.29 -0.17
N LYS A 297 -9.52 7.98 0.03
CA LYS A 297 -8.19 7.37 0.20
C LYS A 297 -7.34 7.49 -1.07
N MET A 298 -6.09 7.93 -0.91
CA MET A 298 -5.10 8.04 -1.98
C MET A 298 -4.35 6.71 -2.20
N TYR A 299 -4.09 6.41 -3.48
CA TYR A 299 -3.37 5.21 -3.93
C TYR A 299 -2.52 5.49 -5.17
N ALA A 300 -1.65 4.54 -5.52
CA ALA A 300 -0.95 4.48 -6.79
C ALA A 300 -1.61 3.45 -7.72
N CYS A 301 -1.99 3.84 -8.92
CA CYS A 301 -2.57 2.97 -9.95
C CYS A 301 -1.51 2.63 -11.01
N LYS A 302 -0.99 1.39 -10.98
CA LYS A 302 -0.13 0.82 -12.01
C LYS A 302 -1.00 0.33 -13.16
N LYS A 303 -1.00 1.07 -14.27
CA LYS A 303 -1.75 0.76 -15.50
C LYS A 303 -0.86 0.00 -16.48
N LEU A 304 -1.27 -1.21 -16.82
CA LEU A 304 -0.57 -2.12 -17.71
C LEU A 304 -1.33 -2.19 -19.04
N GLU A 305 -0.74 -1.67 -20.13
CA GLU A 305 -1.38 -1.60 -21.45
C GLU A 305 -1.62 -3.00 -22.03
N LYS A 306 -2.88 -3.37 -22.30
CA LYS A 306 -3.28 -4.70 -22.79
C LYS A 306 -2.51 -5.12 -24.06
N LYS A 307 -2.41 -4.21 -25.03
CA LYS A 307 -1.68 -4.43 -26.29
C LYS A 307 -0.18 -4.67 -26.07
N ARG A 308 0.41 -4.02 -25.07
CA ARG A 308 1.84 -4.15 -24.75
C ARG A 308 2.14 -5.46 -24.04
N ILE A 309 1.24 -5.89 -23.15
CA ILE A 309 1.29 -7.21 -22.51
C ILE A 309 1.28 -8.29 -23.60
N LYS A 310 0.27 -8.26 -24.50
CA LYS A 310 0.14 -9.23 -25.59
C LYS A 310 1.35 -9.26 -26.51
N LYS A 311 1.84 -8.08 -26.92
CA LYS A 311 3.05 -7.97 -27.78
C LYS A 311 4.28 -8.65 -27.17
N ARG A 312 4.41 -8.61 -25.84
CA ARG A 312 5.58 -9.12 -25.10
C ARG A 312 5.33 -10.48 -24.46
N LYS A 313 4.15 -11.08 -24.64
CA LYS A 313 3.74 -12.33 -23.99
C LYS A 313 3.89 -12.27 -22.47
N GLY A 314 3.43 -11.15 -21.88
CA GLY A 314 3.61 -10.82 -20.46
C GLY A 314 2.48 -11.30 -19.53
N GLU A 315 1.52 -12.08 -20.03
CA GLU A 315 0.30 -12.45 -19.32
C GLU A 315 0.59 -13.18 -18.02
N ALA A 316 1.45 -14.21 -18.07
CA ALA A 316 1.82 -14.99 -16.89
C ALA A 316 2.50 -14.11 -15.81
N MET A 317 3.42 -13.23 -16.24
CA MET A 317 4.13 -12.31 -15.34
C MET A 317 3.17 -11.38 -14.60
N VAL A 318 2.19 -10.80 -15.32
CA VAL A 318 1.19 -9.89 -14.73
C VAL A 318 0.27 -10.62 -13.76
N LEU A 319 -0.15 -11.85 -14.06
CA LEU A 319 -0.98 -12.64 -13.13
C LEU A 319 -0.20 -13.04 -11.88
N ILE A 320 1.06 -13.47 -12.02
CA ILE A 320 1.92 -13.83 -10.89
C ILE A 320 2.13 -12.62 -9.98
N GLU A 321 2.45 -11.44 -10.55
CA GLU A 321 2.59 -10.21 -9.78
C GLU A 321 1.32 -9.90 -8.98
N LYS A 322 0.15 -9.96 -9.62
CA LYS A 322 -1.14 -9.75 -8.96
C LYS A 322 -1.36 -10.77 -7.83
N GLN A 323 -1.14 -12.05 -8.07
CA GLN A 323 -1.37 -13.12 -7.10
C GLN A 323 -0.47 -13.00 -5.88
N ILE A 324 0.82 -12.70 -6.08
CA ILE A 324 1.76 -12.45 -4.99
C ILE A 324 1.31 -11.25 -4.16
N LEU A 325 0.97 -10.14 -4.81
CA LEU A 325 0.49 -8.93 -4.14
C LEU A 325 -0.84 -9.15 -3.38
N GLN A 326 -1.69 -10.07 -3.81
CA GLN A 326 -2.91 -10.45 -3.07
C GLN A 326 -2.63 -11.30 -1.83
N LYS A 327 -1.56 -12.11 -1.85
CA LYS A 327 -1.19 -13.03 -0.76
C LYS A 327 -0.40 -12.32 0.34
N ILE A 328 0.42 -11.34 -0.02
CA ILE A 328 1.31 -10.66 0.92
C ILE A 328 0.57 -9.54 1.67
N ASN A 329 0.53 -9.68 2.99
CA ASN A 329 0.16 -8.60 3.91
C ASN A 329 1.39 -8.23 4.76
N SER A 330 2.11 -7.19 4.34
CA SER A 330 3.34 -6.74 4.99
C SER A 330 3.42 -5.23 4.99
N ARG A 331 3.83 -4.63 6.11
CA ARG A 331 4.10 -3.18 6.17
C ARG A 331 5.32 -2.75 5.36
N PHE A 332 6.18 -3.69 4.99
CA PHE A 332 7.45 -3.45 4.29
C PHE A 332 7.37 -3.80 2.79
N VAL A 333 6.18 -4.16 2.30
CA VAL A 333 5.89 -4.41 0.88
C VAL A 333 4.65 -3.58 0.52
N VAL A 334 4.59 -3.03 -0.69
CA VAL A 334 3.39 -2.33 -1.15
C VAL A 334 2.19 -3.29 -1.19
N SER A 335 1.04 -2.86 -0.68
CA SER A 335 -0.16 -3.69 -0.63
C SER A 335 -1.05 -3.41 -1.84
N LEU A 336 -1.69 -4.44 -2.39
CA LEU A 336 -2.70 -4.29 -3.45
C LEU A 336 -4.09 -4.17 -2.83
N ALA A 337 -4.76 -3.05 -3.07
CA ALA A 337 -6.12 -2.81 -2.61
C ALA A 337 -7.17 -3.20 -3.66
N TYR A 338 -6.89 -2.99 -4.96
CA TYR A 338 -7.82 -3.32 -6.03
C TYR A 338 -7.12 -3.80 -7.29
N ALA A 339 -7.71 -4.78 -7.98
CA ALA A 339 -7.31 -5.22 -9.31
C ALA A 339 -8.52 -5.17 -10.25
N TYR A 340 -8.48 -4.30 -11.26
CA TYR A 340 -9.58 -4.14 -12.21
C TYR A 340 -9.09 -3.90 -13.64
N GLU A 341 -9.98 -4.05 -14.60
CA GLU A 341 -9.68 -3.76 -16.00
C GLU A 341 -10.42 -2.54 -16.55
N THR A 342 -9.84 -1.97 -17.60
CA THR A 342 -10.46 -0.98 -18.47
C THR A 342 -10.47 -1.48 -19.90
N LYS A 343 -10.97 -0.65 -20.82
CA LYS A 343 -10.93 -0.94 -22.25
C LYS A 343 -9.51 -1.24 -22.74
N ASP A 344 -8.51 -0.48 -22.29
CA ASP A 344 -7.16 -0.50 -22.88
C ASP A 344 -6.06 -0.98 -21.91
N ALA A 345 -6.35 -1.10 -20.61
CA ALA A 345 -5.37 -1.44 -19.59
C ALA A 345 -5.91 -2.32 -18.47
N LEU A 346 -5.01 -3.10 -17.86
CA LEU A 346 -5.20 -3.75 -16.56
C LEU A 346 -4.63 -2.84 -15.47
N CYS A 347 -5.31 -2.70 -14.33
CA CYS A 347 -4.97 -1.75 -13.28
C CYS A 347 -4.76 -2.46 -11.96
N LEU A 348 -3.58 -2.25 -11.35
CA LEU A 348 -3.29 -2.60 -9.96
C LEU A 348 -3.30 -1.32 -9.13
N VAL A 349 -4.16 -1.24 -8.13
CA VAL A 349 -4.24 -0.11 -7.18
C VAL A 349 -3.49 -0.49 -5.91
N LEU A 350 -2.35 0.15 -5.72
CA LEU A 350 -1.32 -0.17 -4.74
C LEU A 350 -1.20 0.95 -3.72
N THR A 351 -0.66 0.65 -2.54
CA THR A 351 -0.21 1.65 -1.56
C THR A 351 0.57 2.77 -2.25
N ILE A 352 0.18 4.03 -2.01
CA ILE A 352 0.89 5.19 -2.54
C ILE A 352 2.14 5.46 -1.71
N MET A 353 3.27 5.71 -2.39
CA MET A 353 4.57 5.96 -1.78
C MET A 353 5.07 7.31 -2.31
N ASN A 354 4.69 8.40 -1.63
CA ASN A 354 4.89 9.78 -2.09
C ASN A 354 6.33 10.29 -1.89
N GLY A 355 7.10 9.66 -1.02
CA GLY A 355 8.47 10.01 -0.70
C GLY A 355 9.48 9.68 -1.81
N GLY A 356 9.06 9.06 -2.92
CA GLY A 356 9.93 8.71 -4.04
C GLY A 356 10.76 7.46 -3.80
N ASP A 357 11.59 7.10 -4.77
CA ASP A 357 12.45 5.90 -4.72
C ASP A 357 13.84 6.18 -4.12
N LEU A 358 14.48 5.15 -3.54
CA LEU A 358 15.81 5.31 -2.94
C LEU A 358 16.87 5.74 -3.95
N LYS A 359 16.73 5.45 -5.24
CA LYS A 359 17.67 5.96 -6.25
C LYS A 359 17.64 7.47 -6.31
N PHE A 360 16.45 8.08 -6.31
CA PHE A 360 16.34 9.54 -6.23
C PHE A 360 17.02 10.06 -4.97
N HIS A 361 16.77 9.42 -3.82
CA HIS A 361 17.38 9.83 -2.56
C HIS A 361 18.91 9.74 -2.55
N ILE A 362 19.49 8.67 -3.08
CA ILE A 362 20.95 8.45 -3.13
C ILE A 362 21.64 9.47 -4.06
N TYR A 363 21.00 9.82 -5.17
CA TYR A 363 21.69 10.46 -6.29
C TYR A 363 21.26 11.89 -6.62
N ASN A 364 20.12 12.35 -6.08
CA ASN A 364 19.43 13.55 -6.52
C ASN A 364 18.96 14.47 -5.37
N MET A 365 19.32 14.18 -4.12
CA MET A 365 18.98 15.02 -2.95
C MET A 365 19.85 16.29 -2.78
N GLY A 366 20.85 16.48 -3.66
CA GLY A 366 21.89 17.49 -3.49
C GLY A 366 22.98 17.01 -2.53
N GLY A 367 24.20 17.54 -2.69
CA GLY A 367 25.38 17.10 -1.93
C GLY A 367 26.05 15.83 -2.50
N ASP A 368 26.87 15.21 -1.65
CA ASP A 368 27.59 13.98 -2.00
C ASP A 368 26.64 12.77 -2.07
N PRO A 369 26.73 11.93 -3.11
CA PRO A 369 25.88 10.75 -3.22
C PRO A 369 26.02 9.77 -2.06
N GLY A 370 24.92 9.09 -1.73
CA GLY A 370 24.82 8.13 -0.63
C GLY A 370 24.15 8.72 0.61
N PHE A 371 24.04 7.90 1.65
CA PHE A 371 23.46 8.21 2.95
C PHE A 371 24.51 8.02 4.04
N ASP A 372 24.27 8.62 5.20
CA ASP A 372 24.98 8.25 6.41
C ASP A 372 24.63 6.82 6.84
N ILE A 373 25.44 6.29 7.77
CA ILE A 373 25.30 4.92 8.27
C ILE A 373 23.98 4.71 9.03
N HIS A 374 23.45 5.71 9.75
CA HIS A 374 22.20 5.55 10.49
C HIS A 374 21.01 5.43 9.56
N ARG A 375 20.93 6.29 8.54
CA ARG A 375 19.88 6.22 7.51
C ARG A 375 19.98 4.95 6.68
N SER A 376 21.18 4.55 6.27
CA SER A 376 21.40 3.28 5.56
C SER A 376 20.98 2.08 6.39
N ARG A 377 21.31 2.05 7.68
CA ARG A 377 20.96 0.97 8.61
C ARG A 377 19.45 0.83 8.78
N PHE A 378 18.74 1.96 8.95
CA PHE A 378 17.30 1.97 9.13
C PHE A 378 16.58 1.39 7.91
N TYR A 379 16.87 1.91 6.71
CA TYR A 379 16.25 1.39 5.48
C TYR A 379 16.65 -0.06 5.18
N ALA A 380 17.91 -0.44 5.45
CA ALA A 380 18.33 -1.83 5.31
C ALA A 380 17.52 -2.76 6.23
N ALA A 381 17.22 -2.34 7.45
CA ALA A 381 16.43 -3.13 8.39
C ALA A 381 14.98 -3.31 7.94
N GLU A 382 14.34 -2.25 7.43
CA GLU A 382 12.98 -2.35 6.89
C GLU A 382 12.91 -3.22 5.62
N VAL A 383 13.88 -3.07 4.71
CA VAL A 383 13.98 -3.93 3.53
C VAL A 383 14.24 -5.39 3.92
N LEU A 384 15.06 -5.63 4.96
CA LEU A 384 15.28 -6.97 5.49
C LEU A 384 13.99 -7.62 5.99
N CYS A 385 13.15 -6.91 6.75
CA CYS A 385 11.83 -7.40 7.15
C CYS A 385 10.91 -7.65 5.94
N GLY A 386 10.98 -6.80 4.91
CA GLY A 386 10.26 -7.03 3.65
C GLY A 386 10.68 -8.33 2.94
N LEU A 387 11.98 -8.58 2.82
CA LEU A 387 12.52 -9.81 2.25
C LEU A 387 12.15 -11.04 3.08
N GLU A 388 12.23 -10.95 4.41
CA GLU A 388 11.80 -12.01 5.32
C GLU A 388 10.33 -12.40 5.11
N HIS A 389 9.43 -11.41 5.05
CA HIS A 389 8.00 -11.67 4.83
C HIS A 389 7.73 -12.34 3.48
N LEU A 390 8.50 -12.02 2.42
CA LEU A 390 8.43 -12.71 1.14
C LEU A 390 8.95 -14.15 1.25
N HIS A 391 10.13 -14.34 1.86
CA HIS A 391 10.81 -15.63 1.94
C HIS A 391 10.04 -16.65 2.79
N VAL A 392 9.47 -16.23 3.93
CA VAL A 392 8.61 -17.08 4.78
C VAL A 392 7.41 -17.62 3.99
N GLN A 393 6.86 -16.82 3.07
CA GLN A 393 5.78 -17.21 2.16
C GLN A 393 6.25 -18.01 0.93
N GLY A 394 7.54 -18.34 0.86
CA GLY A 394 8.15 -19.08 -0.24
C GLY A 394 8.41 -18.23 -1.49
N ILE A 395 8.35 -16.91 -1.40
CA ILE A 395 8.49 -16.02 -2.56
C ILE A 395 9.91 -15.46 -2.63
N VAL A 396 10.59 -15.64 -3.76
CA VAL A 396 11.85 -14.95 -4.06
C VAL A 396 11.56 -13.69 -4.88
N TYR A 397 12.19 -12.56 -4.54
CA TYR A 397 11.90 -11.25 -5.10
C TYR A 397 12.62 -10.96 -6.43
N ARG A 398 13.92 -11.25 -6.50
CA ARG A 398 14.81 -11.20 -7.69
C ARG A 398 15.07 -9.81 -8.31
N ASP A 399 14.60 -8.72 -7.70
CA ASP A 399 14.87 -7.36 -8.21
C ASP A 399 15.05 -6.30 -7.11
N CYS A 400 15.80 -6.65 -6.04
CA CYS A 400 16.17 -5.70 -5.00
C CYS A 400 17.21 -4.69 -5.49
N LYS A 401 16.81 -3.42 -5.59
CA LYS A 401 17.63 -2.30 -6.06
C LYS A 401 17.00 -0.98 -5.61
N PRO A 402 17.75 0.15 -5.58
CA PRO A 402 17.24 1.41 -5.08
C PRO A 402 15.97 1.93 -5.78
N GLU A 403 15.78 1.67 -7.08
CA GLU A 403 14.58 2.07 -7.81
C GLU A 403 13.28 1.45 -7.29
N ASN A 404 13.37 0.26 -6.69
CA ASN A 404 12.19 -0.50 -6.29
C ASN A 404 11.90 -0.37 -4.79
N ILE A 405 12.70 0.40 -4.04
CA ILE A 405 12.45 0.69 -2.63
C ILE A 405 11.91 2.12 -2.53
N LEU A 406 10.65 2.25 -2.11
CA LEU A 406 9.91 3.51 -2.13
C LEU A 406 9.66 4.02 -0.71
N LEU A 407 9.65 5.34 -0.52
CA LEU A 407 9.35 5.99 0.75
C LEU A 407 7.89 6.45 0.82
N ASP A 408 7.27 6.29 1.99
CA ASP A 408 5.99 6.96 2.30
C ASP A 408 6.22 8.37 2.88
N ASP A 409 5.14 9.08 3.20
CA ASP A 409 5.20 10.46 3.73
C ASP A 409 5.78 10.54 5.15
N HIS A 410 5.85 9.42 5.87
CA HIS A 410 6.44 9.35 7.21
C HIS A 410 7.92 8.97 7.16
N GLY A 411 8.44 8.59 5.99
CA GLY A 411 9.85 8.24 5.79
C GLY A 411 10.16 6.74 5.92
N HIS A 412 9.15 5.88 6.05
CA HIS A 412 9.33 4.44 6.03
C HIS A 412 9.45 3.90 4.60
N VAL A 413 10.26 2.87 4.40
CA VAL A 413 10.45 2.25 3.08
C VAL A 413 9.63 0.98 2.89
N ARG A 414 9.20 0.75 1.64
CA ARG A 414 8.58 -0.50 1.21
C ARG A 414 9.18 -1.00 -0.10
N ILE A 415 9.26 -2.33 -0.20
CA ILE A 415 9.55 -3.04 -1.45
C ILE A 415 8.37 -2.88 -2.41
N SER A 416 8.66 -2.57 -3.67
CA SER A 416 7.68 -2.43 -4.75
C SER A 416 8.07 -3.25 -5.99
N ASP A 417 7.22 -3.25 -7.03
CA ASP A 417 7.44 -3.93 -8.32
C ASP A 417 7.80 -5.42 -8.20
N LEU A 418 6.80 -6.26 -7.92
CA LEU A 418 6.97 -7.72 -7.79
C LEU A 418 6.84 -8.45 -9.14
N GLY A 419 6.98 -7.73 -10.26
CA GLY A 419 6.87 -8.31 -11.61
C GLY A 419 7.88 -9.42 -11.92
N LEU A 420 9.01 -9.47 -11.21
CA LEU A 420 9.99 -10.55 -11.32
C LEU A 420 9.94 -11.55 -10.18
N ALA A 421 9.07 -11.38 -9.19
CA ALA A 421 8.97 -12.32 -8.08
C ALA A 421 8.40 -13.67 -8.54
N VAL A 422 8.72 -14.74 -7.81
CA VAL A 422 8.15 -16.07 -8.06
C VAL A 422 8.02 -16.84 -6.75
N GLU A 423 6.96 -17.62 -6.64
CA GLU A 423 6.76 -18.56 -5.54
C GLU A 423 7.54 -19.86 -5.80
N ILE A 424 8.31 -20.29 -4.80
CA ILE A 424 9.11 -21.51 -4.79
C ILE A 424 8.46 -22.48 -3.80
N PRO A 425 7.89 -23.59 -4.29
CA PRO A 425 7.39 -24.66 -3.43
C PRO A 425 8.47 -25.18 -2.48
N GLU A 426 8.06 -25.73 -1.35
CA GLU A 426 9.01 -26.25 -0.38
C GLU A 426 9.80 -27.43 -0.95
N GLY A 427 11.12 -27.43 -0.75
CA GLY A 427 12.04 -28.42 -1.33
C GLY A 427 12.37 -28.23 -2.82
N GLU A 428 11.78 -27.24 -3.49
CA GLU A 428 12.05 -26.95 -4.90
C GLU A 428 13.06 -25.80 -5.11
N MET A 429 13.55 -25.67 -6.35
CA MET A 429 14.42 -24.59 -6.78
C MET A 429 13.97 -24.10 -8.16
N VAL A 430 14.15 -22.81 -8.41
CA VAL A 430 13.85 -22.20 -9.71
C VAL A 430 15.13 -21.97 -10.52
N ARG A 431 14.97 -21.79 -11.83
CA ARG A 431 16.05 -21.39 -12.74
C ARG A 431 15.56 -20.23 -13.61
N GLY A 432 16.42 -19.25 -13.83
CA GLY A 432 16.16 -18.19 -14.79
C GLY A 432 17.07 -16.98 -14.56
N ARG A 433 17.69 -16.51 -15.65
CA ARG A 433 18.52 -15.30 -15.66
C ARG A 433 17.66 -14.04 -15.80
N VAL A 434 17.06 -13.61 -14.68
CA VAL A 434 16.22 -12.41 -14.57
C VAL A 434 16.76 -11.49 -13.49
N GLY A 435 16.42 -10.20 -13.58
CA GLY A 435 16.87 -9.16 -12.66
C GLY A 435 17.68 -8.05 -13.35
N THR A 436 18.12 -7.09 -12.56
CA THR A 436 18.83 -5.91 -13.06
C THR A 436 20.34 -6.15 -13.15
N VAL A 437 20.96 -5.75 -14.27
CA VAL A 437 22.41 -5.86 -14.49
C VAL A 437 23.17 -5.11 -13.38
N GLY A 438 24.10 -5.80 -12.72
CA GLY A 438 24.84 -5.31 -11.54
C GLY A 438 24.27 -5.75 -10.19
N TYR A 439 23.00 -6.18 -10.14
CA TYR A 439 22.35 -6.70 -8.93
C TYR A 439 22.04 -8.20 -9.00
N MET A 440 22.04 -8.80 -10.20
CA MET A 440 21.93 -10.26 -10.35
C MET A 440 23.12 -10.94 -9.68
N ALA A 441 22.83 -11.92 -8.82
CA ALA A 441 23.85 -12.73 -8.16
C ALA A 441 24.60 -13.63 -9.17
N PRO A 442 25.84 -14.07 -8.86
CA PRO A 442 26.63 -14.94 -9.74
C PRO A 442 25.87 -16.19 -10.22
N GLU A 443 25.17 -16.88 -9.33
CA GLU A 443 24.39 -18.08 -9.66
C GLU A 443 23.23 -17.79 -10.64
N VAL A 444 22.69 -16.56 -10.65
CA VAL A 444 21.67 -16.12 -11.60
C VAL A 444 22.29 -15.82 -12.96
N ILE A 445 23.48 -15.20 -12.97
CA ILE A 445 24.24 -14.90 -14.20
C ILE A 445 24.65 -16.20 -14.91
N ASP A 446 25.13 -17.18 -14.14
CA ASP A 446 25.54 -18.49 -14.64
C ASP A 446 24.35 -19.44 -14.88
N ASN A 447 23.12 -18.96 -14.67
CA ASN A 447 21.86 -19.66 -14.93
C ASN A 447 21.73 -20.99 -14.16
N GLU A 448 22.29 -21.01 -12.95
CA GLU A 448 22.17 -22.12 -12.00
C GLU A 448 20.75 -22.16 -11.40
N LYS A 449 20.46 -23.24 -10.66
CA LYS A 449 19.24 -23.31 -9.86
C LYS A 449 19.46 -22.58 -8.54
N TYR A 450 18.48 -21.82 -8.10
CA TYR A 450 18.56 -21.06 -6.84
C TYR A 450 17.22 -21.07 -6.09
N THR A 451 17.29 -20.70 -4.81
CA THR A 451 16.12 -20.42 -3.97
C THR A 451 16.07 -18.92 -3.64
N PHE A 452 16.44 -18.52 -2.44
CA PHE A 452 16.36 -17.13 -1.94
C PHE A 452 17.70 -16.39 -1.99
N SER A 453 18.80 -17.09 -2.30
CA SER A 453 20.15 -16.54 -2.33
C SER A 453 20.34 -15.28 -3.20
N PRO A 454 19.63 -15.08 -4.33
CA PRO A 454 19.79 -13.86 -5.12
C PRO A 454 19.31 -12.59 -4.40
N ASP A 455 18.33 -12.71 -3.51
CA ASP A 455 17.81 -11.58 -2.75
C ASP A 455 18.85 -11.09 -1.72
N TRP A 456 19.59 -12.01 -1.09
CA TRP A 456 20.67 -11.64 -0.17
C TRP A 456 21.83 -10.93 -0.86
N PHE A 457 22.19 -11.36 -2.07
CA PHE A 457 23.23 -10.70 -2.85
C PHE A 457 22.80 -9.28 -3.25
N SER A 458 21.60 -9.16 -3.81
CA SER A 458 21.07 -7.86 -4.24
C SER A 458 20.79 -6.92 -3.07
N PHE A 459 20.43 -7.45 -1.89
CA PHE A 459 20.38 -6.70 -0.63
C PHE A 459 21.76 -6.18 -0.20
N GLY A 460 22.82 -6.98 -0.35
CA GLY A 460 24.20 -6.53 -0.17
C GLY A 460 24.59 -5.40 -1.11
N CYS A 461 24.19 -5.48 -2.40
CA CYS A 461 24.38 -4.40 -3.37
C CYS A 461 23.64 -3.13 -2.98
N LEU A 462 22.40 -3.25 -2.51
CA LEU A 462 21.58 -2.12 -2.05
C LEU A 462 22.24 -1.40 -0.86
N ILE A 463 22.67 -2.13 0.18
CA ILE A 463 23.35 -1.54 1.35
C ILE A 463 24.64 -0.84 0.93
N TYR A 464 25.44 -1.50 0.09
CA TYR A 464 26.67 -0.93 -0.43
C TYR A 464 26.40 0.41 -1.13
N GLU A 465 25.41 0.45 -2.02
CA GLU A 465 25.11 1.64 -2.81
C GLU A 465 24.49 2.77 -1.99
N MET A 466 23.68 2.44 -0.98
CA MET A 466 23.20 3.42 -0.01
C MET A 466 24.36 4.13 0.69
N ILE A 467 25.40 3.41 1.10
CA ILE A 467 26.54 3.99 1.85
C ILE A 467 27.53 4.69 0.90
N GLU A 468 27.96 3.99 -0.15
CA GLU A 468 29.01 4.47 -1.04
C GLU A 468 28.52 5.60 -1.95
N GLY A 469 27.24 5.55 -2.34
CA GLY A 469 26.66 6.43 -3.36
C GLY A 469 26.96 5.98 -4.80
N GLN A 470 27.32 4.71 -5.00
CA GLN A 470 27.49 4.04 -6.29
C GLN A 470 27.37 2.52 -6.13
N ALA A 471 26.96 1.81 -7.18
CA ALA A 471 26.84 0.35 -7.15
C ALA A 471 28.23 -0.34 -7.12
N PRO A 472 28.37 -1.52 -6.48
CA PRO A 472 29.67 -2.16 -6.22
C PRO A 472 30.43 -2.58 -7.49
N PHE A 473 29.72 -2.92 -8.57
CA PHE A 473 30.32 -3.46 -9.80
C PHE A 473 30.14 -2.54 -11.02
N ARG A 474 29.54 -1.36 -10.84
CA ARG A 474 29.27 -0.43 -11.94
C ARG A 474 29.23 1.02 -11.47
N ALA A 475 30.11 1.84 -12.00
CA ALA A 475 30.14 3.26 -11.66
C ALA A 475 28.96 4.03 -12.28
N ARG A 476 28.57 5.12 -11.62
CA ARG A 476 27.46 5.98 -12.09
C ARG A 476 27.78 6.54 -13.48
N LYS A 477 26.81 6.43 -14.41
CA LYS A 477 26.93 6.85 -15.83
C LYS A 477 28.03 6.13 -16.63
N GLU A 478 28.61 5.05 -16.11
CA GLU A 478 29.57 4.22 -16.84
C GLU A 478 28.90 3.53 -18.04
N LYS A 479 29.46 3.75 -19.23
CA LYS A 479 29.07 3.08 -20.48
C LYS A 479 29.93 1.83 -20.66
N VAL A 480 29.47 0.73 -20.06
CA VAL A 480 30.13 -0.57 -20.11
C VAL A 480 29.16 -1.62 -20.66
N LYS A 481 29.70 -2.61 -21.38
CA LYS A 481 28.91 -3.72 -21.91
C LYS A 481 28.40 -4.60 -20.76
N ARG A 482 27.25 -5.26 -20.97
CA ARG A 482 26.63 -6.13 -19.96
C ARG A 482 27.58 -7.25 -19.53
N GLU A 483 28.29 -7.84 -20.48
CA GLU A 483 29.19 -8.98 -20.25
C GLU A 483 30.35 -8.61 -19.32
N GLU A 484 30.83 -7.37 -19.39
CA GLU A 484 31.90 -6.90 -18.49
C GLU A 484 31.36 -6.65 -17.07
N VAL A 485 30.15 -6.11 -16.92
CA VAL A 485 29.53 -6.00 -15.59
C VAL A 485 29.29 -7.38 -14.98
N ASP A 486 28.81 -8.34 -15.80
CA ASP A 486 28.62 -9.71 -15.35
C ASP A 486 29.94 -10.37 -14.94
N ARG A 487 31.04 -10.13 -15.66
CA ARG A 487 32.39 -10.58 -15.27
C ARG A 487 32.81 -10.00 -13.93
N ARG A 488 32.67 -8.68 -13.73
CA ARG A 488 32.99 -8.01 -12.46
C ARG A 488 32.19 -8.57 -11.30
N VAL A 489 30.90 -8.81 -11.48
CA VAL A 489 30.03 -9.40 -10.44
C VAL A 489 30.55 -10.77 -10.01
N LYS A 490 31.06 -11.58 -10.95
CA LYS A 490 31.56 -12.93 -10.66
C LYS A 490 32.96 -12.96 -10.09
N ASP A 491 33.87 -12.17 -10.65
CA ASP A 491 35.30 -12.35 -10.44
C ASP A 491 35.91 -11.26 -9.53
N ASP A 492 35.38 -10.04 -9.56
CA ASP A 492 35.97 -8.92 -8.84
C ASP A 492 35.45 -8.85 -7.40
N GLN A 493 36.35 -8.50 -6.48
CA GLN A 493 35.99 -8.12 -5.11
C GLN A 493 35.57 -6.65 -5.09
N GLU A 494 34.51 -6.36 -4.36
CA GLU A 494 34.06 -4.99 -4.13
C GLU A 494 35.08 -4.18 -3.30
N LYS A 495 35.10 -2.86 -3.51
CA LYS A 495 36.02 -1.94 -2.83
C LYS A 495 35.25 -1.06 -1.85
N TYR A 496 35.81 -0.77 -0.68
CA TYR A 496 35.13 0.02 0.35
C TYR A 496 35.89 1.31 0.61
N SER A 497 35.18 2.45 0.54
CA SER A 497 35.75 3.75 0.92
C SER A 497 35.69 3.97 2.44
N GLN A 498 36.17 5.13 2.90
CA GLN A 498 36.09 5.56 4.30
C GLN A 498 34.65 5.83 4.77
N LYS A 499 33.64 5.77 3.90
CA LYS A 499 32.23 5.90 4.27
C LYS A 499 31.69 4.70 5.04
N PHE A 500 32.36 3.54 4.94
CA PHE A 500 31.92 2.32 5.62
C PHE A 500 32.49 2.24 7.04
N SER A 501 31.62 1.92 8.02
CA SER A 501 32.09 1.39 9.29
C SER A 501 32.57 -0.06 9.12
N GLU A 502 33.34 -0.58 10.08
CA GLU A 502 33.81 -1.97 10.04
C GLU A 502 32.64 -2.97 10.05
N GLU A 503 31.56 -2.67 10.78
CA GLU A 503 30.36 -3.51 10.80
C GLU A 503 29.61 -3.46 9.46
N ALA A 504 29.51 -2.29 8.83
CA ALA A 504 28.86 -2.14 7.53
C ALA A 504 29.63 -2.88 6.43
N LYS A 505 30.95 -2.73 6.43
CA LYS A 505 31.86 -3.45 5.52
C LYS A 505 31.76 -4.96 5.72
N SER A 506 31.80 -5.43 6.97
CA SER A 506 31.65 -6.85 7.30
C SER A 506 30.32 -7.41 6.79
N LEU A 507 29.21 -6.69 6.98
CA LEU A 507 27.89 -7.11 6.50
C LEU A 507 27.87 -7.25 4.97
N CYS A 508 28.34 -6.23 4.24
CA CYS A 508 28.42 -6.27 2.79
C CYS A 508 29.31 -7.41 2.29
N GLN A 509 30.48 -7.64 2.89
CA GLN A 509 31.38 -8.74 2.50
C GLN A 509 30.75 -10.13 2.69
N GLN A 510 29.91 -10.31 3.70
CA GLN A 510 29.20 -11.56 3.95
C GLN A 510 27.99 -11.76 3.02
N LEU A 511 27.26 -10.68 2.69
CA LEU A 511 26.14 -10.71 1.73
C LEU A 511 26.60 -10.81 0.26
N LEU A 512 27.76 -10.24 -0.09
CA LEU A 512 28.31 -10.21 -1.45
C LEU A 512 29.23 -11.39 -1.75
N LYS A 513 29.29 -12.40 -0.87
CA LYS A 513 29.98 -13.67 -1.17
C LYS A 513 29.44 -14.26 -2.47
N LYS A 514 30.36 -14.57 -3.39
CA LYS A 514 30.02 -15.08 -4.72
C LYS A 514 29.34 -16.44 -4.64
N SER A 515 29.83 -17.32 -3.77
CA SER A 515 29.22 -18.62 -3.50
C SER A 515 27.99 -18.48 -2.60
N PRO A 516 26.79 -18.95 -3.02
CA PRO A 516 25.59 -18.94 -2.19
C PRO A 516 25.76 -19.69 -0.87
N LYS A 517 26.55 -20.77 -0.85
CA LYS A 517 26.78 -21.60 0.34
C LYS A 517 27.51 -20.87 1.48
N GLN A 518 28.23 -19.81 1.16
CA GLN A 518 29.00 -19.00 2.10
C GLN A 518 28.35 -17.64 2.36
N ARG A 519 27.24 -17.34 1.66
CA ARG A 519 26.57 -16.04 1.71
C ARG A 519 25.65 -15.97 2.92
N LEU A 520 25.71 -14.85 3.65
CA LEU A 520 24.84 -14.61 4.80
C LEU A 520 23.36 -14.67 4.39
N GLY A 521 22.55 -15.34 5.21
CA GLY A 521 21.12 -15.55 4.96
C GLY A 521 20.79 -16.80 4.15
N CYS A 522 21.79 -17.53 3.64
CA CYS A 522 21.55 -18.72 2.83
C CYS A 522 21.51 -20.04 3.62
N GLN A 523 21.85 -20.05 4.92
CA GLN A 523 21.97 -21.31 5.67
C GLN A 523 20.62 -21.82 6.18
N CYS A 524 19.68 -20.92 6.47
CA CYS A 524 18.36 -21.25 7.04
C CYS A 524 17.19 -21.20 6.04
N GLY A 525 17.43 -21.31 4.72
CA GLY A 525 16.38 -21.36 3.70
C GLY A 525 15.41 -20.17 3.80
N ARG A 526 14.11 -20.45 3.99
CA ARG A 526 13.06 -19.41 4.15
C ARG A 526 13.25 -18.51 5.39
N MET A 527 14.01 -18.97 6.39
CA MET A 527 14.28 -18.25 7.64
C MET A 527 15.65 -17.53 7.61
N GLY A 528 16.25 -17.34 6.43
CA GLY A 528 17.56 -16.73 6.24
C GLY A 528 17.72 -15.34 6.88
N ALA A 529 16.64 -14.57 6.98
CA ALA A 529 16.64 -13.25 7.61
C ALA A 529 17.13 -13.29 9.07
N ARG A 530 16.94 -14.40 9.78
CA ARG A 530 17.43 -14.57 11.15
C ARG A 530 18.94 -14.36 11.24
N GLU A 531 19.72 -14.90 10.29
CA GLU A 531 21.17 -14.74 10.27
C GLU A 531 21.55 -13.26 10.10
N ALA A 532 20.90 -12.58 9.14
CA ALA A 532 21.15 -11.17 8.85
C ALA A 532 20.76 -10.26 10.03
N LYS A 533 19.62 -10.53 10.71
CA LYS A 533 19.15 -9.76 11.87
C LYS A 533 20.11 -9.79 13.08
N HIS A 534 20.90 -10.85 13.22
CA HIS A 534 21.89 -11.01 14.30
C HIS A 534 23.24 -10.35 14.01
N HIS A 535 23.44 -9.80 12.80
CA HIS A 535 24.70 -9.16 12.45
C HIS A 535 24.95 -7.88 13.26
N GLU A 536 26.19 -7.64 13.68
CA GLU A 536 26.58 -6.53 14.57
C GLU A 536 26.15 -5.15 14.04
N PHE A 537 26.08 -5.01 12.71
CA PHE A 537 25.56 -3.79 12.04
C PHE A 537 24.16 -3.38 12.51
N PHE A 538 23.31 -4.34 12.91
CA PHE A 538 21.94 -4.09 13.36
C PHE A 538 21.76 -4.16 14.89
N LYS A 539 22.85 -4.32 15.66
CA LYS A 539 22.79 -4.53 17.12
C LYS A 539 22.03 -3.46 17.90
N CYS A 540 22.01 -2.23 17.40
CA CYS A 540 21.30 -1.12 18.03
C CYS A 540 19.79 -1.05 17.69
N LEU A 541 19.25 -2.00 16.93
CA LEU A 541 17.84 -2.01 16.51
C LEU A 541 17.00 -2.95 17.38
N ASN A 542 15.81 -2.47 17.76
CA ASN A 542 14.78 -3.34 18.32
C ASN A 542 13.83 -3.80 17.20
N TRP A 543 14.06 -5.01 16.70
CA TRP A 543 13.30 -5.59 15.58
C TRP A 543 11.79 -5.59 15.78
N LYS A 544 11.29 -5.89 16.98
CA LYS A 544 9.84 -5.90 17.25
C LYS A 544 9.23 -4.51 17.16
N ARG A 545 9.95 -3.49 17.64
CA ARG A 545 9.51 -2.09 17.52
C ARG A 545 9.54 -1.61 16.07
N LEU A 546 10.57 -2.00 15.31
CA LEU A 546 10.63 -1.74 13.87
C LEU A 546 9.46 -2.39 13.13
N GLU A 547 9.21 -3.69 13.37
CA GLU A 547 8.07 -4.44 12.83
C GLU A 547 6.71 -3.86 13.24
N ALA A 548 6.62 -3.24 14.41
CA ALA A 548 5.44 -2.50 14.87
C ALA A 548 5.33 -1.08 14.28
N GLY A 549 6.39 -0.56 13.64
CA GLY A 549 6.45 0.81 13.13
C GLY A 549 6.56 1.87 14.24
N MET A 550 7.20 1.50 15.35
CA MET A 550 7.41 2.36 16.52
C MET A 550 8.81 2.96 16.57
N GLN A 551 9.58 2.81 15.50
CA GLN A 551 10.91 3.38 15.38
C GLN A 551 10.87 4.51 14.38
N ASP A 552 11.19 5.72 14.85
CA ASP A 552 11.14 6.92 14.03
C ASP A 552 12.15 6.85 12.88
N PRO A 553 11.73 7.15 11.64
CA PRO A 553 12.64 7.23 10.51
C PRO A 553 13.66 8.36 10.68
N PRO A 554 14.93 8.14 10.29
CA PRO A 554 15.98 9.17 10.39
C PRO A 554 15.82 10.29 9.36
N PHE A 555 14.91 10.14 8.40
CA PHE A 555 14.58 11.14 7.40
C PHE A 555 13.09 11.09 7.08
N ILE A 556 12.43 12.23 7.19
CA ILE A 556 11.02 12.42 6.83
C ILE A 556 10.97 13.28 5.55
N PRO A 557 10.35 12.80 4.46
CA PRO A 557 10.18 13.58 3.24
C PRO A 557 9.39 14.88 3.50
N ASP A 558 9.78 15.97 2.85
CA ASP A 558 9.03 17.23 2.86
C ASP A 558 7.70 17.01 2.09
N PRO A 559 6.54 17.20 2.75
CA PRO A 559 5.23 17.02 2.11
C PRO A 559 5.00 17.98 0.94
N HIS A 560 5.76 19.07 0.81
CA HIS A 560 5.67 20.01 -0.31
C HIS A 560 6.59 19.64 -1.49
N ALA A 561 7.62 18.83 -1.27
CA ALA A 561 8.63 18.47 -2.29
C ALA A 561 8.20 17.27 -3.13
N VAL A 562 8.51 17.24 -4.42
CA VAL A 562 8.27 16.05 -5.28
C VAL A 562 9.58 15.30 -5.48
N TYR A 563 9.66 14.10 -4.93
CA TYR A 563 10.82 13.21 -5.02
C TYR A 563 10.77 12.33 -6.27
N ALA A 564 10.62 12.95 -7.43
CA ALA A 564 10.59 12.26 -8.71
C ALA A 564 11.17 13.14 -9.82
N LYS A 565 11.48 12.52 -10.96
CA LYS A 565 11.82 13.30 -12.16
C LYS A 565 10.61 14.10 -12.64
N ASP A 566 10.87 15.24 -13.28
CA ASP A 566 9.82 16.07 -13.87
C ASP A 566 8.97 15.25 -14.85
N VAL A 567 7.64 15.43 -14.82
CA VAL A 567 6.71 14.67 -15.68
C VAL A 567 7.05 14.78 -17.17
N LEU A 568 7.66 15.90 -17.58
CA LEU A 568 8.11 16.13 -18.95
C LEU A 568 9.32 15.28 -19.35
N ASP A 569 10.14 14.88 -18.37
CA ASP A 569 11.31 14.03 -18.57
C ASP A 569 10.94 12.53 -18.56
N ILE A 570 9.68 12.21 -18.30
CA ILE A 570 9.18 10.84 -18.33
C ILE A 570 8.90 10.47 -19.81
N GLU A 571 9.83 9.77 -20.46
CA GLU A 571 9.76 9.36 -21.86
C GLU A 571 8.41 8.74 -22.28
N GLN A 572 7.72 9.31 -23.27
CA GLN A 572 6.46 8.75 -23.76
C GLN A 572 6.69 7.42 -24.48
N PHE A 573 5.84 6.44 -24.16
CA PHE A 573 5.84 5.19 -24.89
C PHE A 573 5.36 5.37 -26.32
N SER A 574 6.03 4.72 -27.26
CA SER A 574 5.50 4.58 -28.61
C SER A 574 4.22 3.72 -28.59
N THR A 575 3.21 4.17 -29.34
CA THR A 575 1.94 3.44 -29.48
C THR A 575 2.16 2.08 -30.12
N VAL A 576 1.61 1.02 -29.52
CA VAL A 576 1.69 -0.34 -30.07
C VAL A 576 0.72 -0.47 -31.25
N LYS A 577 1.27 -0.58 -32.47
CA LYS A 577 0.52 -0.85 -33.71
C LYS A 577 0.56 -2.34 -34.07
N GLY A 578 -0.43 -2.81 -34.82
CA GLY A 578 -0.47 -4.17 -35.37
C GLY A 578 -0.82 -5.27 -34.37
N VAL A 579 -1.36 -4.93 -33.20
CA VAL A 579 -1.80 -5.89 -32.18
C VAL A 579 -3.30 -5.72 -31.96
N ASN A 580 -4.05 -6.78 -32.24
CA ASN A 580 -5.48 -6.87 -31.99
C ASN A 580 -5.72 -7.76 -30.77
N LEU A 581 -6.65 -7.34 -29.92
CA LEU A 581 -7.14 -8.16 -28.82
C LEU A 581 -8.24 -9.07 -29.38
N ASP A 582 -8.25 -10.33 -28.96
CA ASP A 582 -9.20 -11.36 -29.38
C ASP A 582 -9.80 -12.09 -28.17
N ALA A 583 -10.79 -12.96 -28.40
CA ALA A 583 -11.53 -13.62 -27.33
C ALA A 583 -10.68 -14.52 -26.43
N THR A 584 -9.49 -14.94 -26.87
CA THR A 584 -8.59 -15.73 -26.00
C THR A 584 -8.02 -14.89 -24.87
N ASP A 585 -7.88 -13.57 -25.09
CA ASP A 585 -7.37 -12.62 -24.10
C ASP A 585 -8.38 -12.38 -22.95
N ASP A 586 -9.69 -12.52 -23.20
CA ASP A 586 -10.75 -12.27 -22.22
C ASP A 586 -10.69 -13.24 -21.03
N THR A 587 -10.24 -14.48 -21.27
CA THR A 587 -10.01 -15.46 -20.19
C THR A 587 -8.89 -15.03 -19.24
N PHE A 588 -7.88 -14.32 -19.75
CA PHE A 588 -6.79 -13.76 -18.96
C PHE A 588 -7.27 -12.51 -18.21
N TYR A 589 -8.01 -11.62 -18.87
CA TYR A 589 -8.52 -10.40 -18.24
C TYR A 589 -9.52 -10.67 -17.11
N SER A 590 -10.41 -11.65 -17.28
CA SER A 590 -11.35 -12.08 -16.23
C SER A 590 -10.65 -12.64 -14.99
N LYS A 591 -9.57 -13.42 -15.14
CA LYS A 591 -8.74 -13.90 -14.01
C LYS A 591 -8.01 -12.77 -13.28
N PHE A 592 -7.66 -11.71 -14.01
CA PHE A 592 -7.01 -10.54 -13.43
C PHE A 592 -8.00 -9.68 -12.63
N ASN A 593 -9.21 -9.47 -13.15
CA ASN A 593 -10.22 -8.57 -12.62
C ASN A 593 -10.93 -9.15 -11.38
N THR A 594 -10.23 -9.20 -10.25
CA THR A 594 -10.75 -9.72 -8.97
C THR A 594 -11.40 -8.67 -8.07
N GLY A 595 -11.42 -7.40 -8.48
CA GLY A 595 -12.02 -6.32 -7.68
C GLY A 595 -11.18 -5.95 -6.45
N SER A 596 -11.85 -5.74 -5.32
CA SER A 596 -11.25 -5.37 -4.04
C SER A 596 -10.44 -6.52 -3.42
N VAL A 597 -9.38 -6.21 -2.69
CA VAL A 597 -8.63 -7.15 -1.84
C VAL A 597 -9.03 -6.90 -0.40
N SER A 598 -9.47 -7.94 0.30
CA SER A 598 -10.24 -7.80 1.55
C SER A 598 -9.53 -7.04 2.66
N ILE A 599 -8.29 -7.43 3.01
CA ILE A 599 -7.59 -6.81 4.15
C ILE A 599 -7.30 -5.32 3.89
N PRO A 600 -6.68 -4.90 2.77
CA PRO A 600 -6.44 -3.48 2.50
C PRO A 600 -7.73 -2.67 2.32
N TRP A 601 -8.78 -3.26 1.73
CA TRP A 601 -10.07 -2.59 1.59
C TRP A 601 -10.73 -2.30 2.95
N GLN A 602 -10.72 -3.27 3.86
CA GLN A 602 -11.27 -3.09 5.21
C GLN A 602 -10.46 -2.07 6.01
N GLN A 603 -9.13 -2.12 5.89
CA GLN A 603 -8.24 -1.13 6.49
C GLN A 603 -8.54 0.28 5.97
N GLU A 604 -8.79 0.44 4.68
CA GLU A 604 -9.23 1.72 4.10
C GLU A 604 -10.54 2.21 4.73
N MET A 605 -11.55 1.35 4.88
CA MET A 605 -12.83 1.74 5.49
C MET A 605 -12.63 2.23 6.93
N ILE A 606 -11.72 1.60 7.68
CA ILE A 606 -11.38 1.99 9.05
C ILE A 606 -10.61 3.31 9.08
N GLU A 607 -9.52 3.43 8.33
CA GLU A 607 -8.63 4.60 8.30
C GLU A 607 -9.32 5.88 7.81
N THR A 608 -10.32 5.72 6.93
CA THR A 608 -11.10 6.86 6.42
C THR A 608 -12.34 7.16 7.26
N GLU A 609 -12.49 6.52 8.42
CA GLU A 609 -13.63 6.63 9.34
C GLU A 609 -14.99 6.21 8.72
N CYS A 610 -15.01 5.69 7.48
CA CYS A 610 -16.23 5.19 6.84
C CYS A 610 -16.85 4.03 7.64
N PHE A 611 -16.02 3.15 8.22
CA PHE A 611 -16.50 2.09 9.09
C PHE A 611 -17.24 2.67 10.30
N LYS A 612 -16.67 3.66 10.99
CA LYS A 612 -17.28 4.28 12.16
C LYS A 612 -18.57 5.04 11.81
N GLU A 613 -18.59 5.74 10.68
CA GLU A 613 -19.77 6.49 10.21
C GLU A 613 -20.93 5.58 9.80
N LEU A 614 -20.65 4.44 9.16
CA LEU A 614 -21.67 3.53 8.61
C LEU A 614 -22.03 2.37 9.54
N ASN A 615 -21.13 1.96 10.44
CA ASN A 615 -21.36 0.85 11.37
C ASN A 615 -22.18 1.29 12.58
N VAL A 616 -23.44 1.67 12.34
CA VAL A 616 -24.38 2.12 13.38
C VAL A 616 -25.35 1.01 13.76
N PHE A 617 -25.71 0.93 15.04
CA PHE A 617 -26.75 0.06 15.56
C PHE A 617 -27.91 0.91 16.11
N GLY A 618 -29.06 0.28 16.34
CA GLY A 618 -30.21 0.94 16.93
C GLY A 618 -29.99 1.30 18.41
N PRO A 619 -30.89 2.11 19.00
CA PRO A 619 -30.81 2.47 20.41
C PRO A 619 -30.67 1.25 21.32
N ASN A 620 -29.83 1.33 22.34
CA ASN A 620 -29.53 0.22 23.26
C ASN A 620 -28.96 -1.04 22.57
N ASN A 621 -28.15 -0.87 21.53
CA ASN A 621 -27.52 -1.96 20.77
C ASN A 621 -28.55 -2.96 20.20
N THR A 622 -29.68 -2.45 19.70
CA THR A 622 -30.66 -3.26 18.96
C THR A 622 -30.35 -3.30 17.46
N PRO A 623 -30.86 -4.29 16.71
CA PRO A 623 -30.72 -4.30 15.25
C PRO A 623 -31.34 -3.06 14.60
N THR A 624 -30.66 -2.50 13.59
CA THR A 624 -31.22 -1.50 12.66
C THR A 624 -32.08 -2.18 11.61
N ILE A 625 -32.88 -1.42 10.86
CA ILE A 625 -33.82 -1.97 9.88
C ILE A 625 -33.16 -2.86 8.83
N ASP A 626 -31.93 -2.52 8.42
CA ASP A 626 -31.11 -3.28 7.47
C ASP A 626 -30.64 -4.65 8.01
N LEU A 627 -30.64 -4.82 9.33
CA LEU A 627 -30.30 -6.07 10.02
C LEU A 627 -31.53 -6.95 10.34
N ILE A 628 -32.74 -6.46 10.10
CA ILE A 628 -33.98 -7.19 10.36
C ILE A 628 -34.35 -7.99 9.11
N ILE A 629 -34.42 -9.32 9.27
CA ILE A 629 -34.65 -10.28 8.18
C ILE A 629 -35.99 -10.02 7.47
N ASP A 630 -37.06 -9.76 8.23
CA ASP A 630 -38.41 -9.58 7.69
C ASP A 630 -38.82 -8.10 7.52
N ALA A 631 -37.87 -7.16 7.56
CA ALA A 631 -38.19 -5.76 7.39
C ALA A 631 -38.62 -5.45 5.95
N ILE A 632 -39.77 -4.79 5.80
CA ILE A 632 -40.20 -4.21 4.52
C ILE A 632 -39.21 -3.09 4.17
N PRO A 633 -38.54 -3.12 3.01
CA PRO A 633 -37.66 -2.04 2.60
C PRO A 633 -38.45 -0.74 2.59
N GLU A 634 -37.97 0.31 3.27
CA GLU A 634 -38.57 1.63 3.12
C GLU A 634 -38.48 2.06 1.65
N PRO A 635 -39.54 2.67 1.08
CA PRO A 635 -39.46 3.21 -0.27
C PRO A 635 -38.34 4.25 -0.34
N GLU A 636 -37.42 4.09 -1.30
CA GLU A 636 -36.29 5.01 -1.50
C GLU A 636 -36.77 6.47 -1.39
N LYS A 637 -36.22 7.23 -0.42
CA LYS A 637 -36.44 8.68 -0.36
C LYS A 637 -35.93 9.25 -1.68
N LYS A 638 -36.82 9.85 -2.47
CA LYS A 638 -36.47 10.57 -3.70
C LYS A 638 -35.59 11.77 -3.35
N GLY A 639 -34.28 11.55 -3.23
CA GLY A 639 -33.29 12.63 -3.21
C GLY A 639 -33.37 13.42 -4.52
N CYS A 640 -33.16 14.73 -4.45
CA CYS A 640 -33.34 15.69 -5.55
C CYS A 640 -32.37 15.56 -6.74
N PHE A 641 -31.72 14.41 -6.96
CA PHE A 641 -30.82 14.20 -8.10
C PHE A 641 -31.15 12.90 -8.86
N PRO A 642 -31.59 12.98 -10.14
CA PRO A 642 -32.05 11.83 -10.89
C PRO A 642 -30.86 11.11 -11.55
N PHE A 643 -30.14 10.27 -10.80
CA PHE A 643 -29.34 9.22 -11.42
C PHE A 643 -30.05 7.88 -11.21
N ARG A 644 -30.83 7.46 -12.23
CA ARG A 644 -31.41 6.12 -12.29
C ARG A 644 -30.31 5.07 -12.05
N ARG A 645 -30.35 4.38 -10.91
CA ARG A 645 -29.78 3.04 -10.80
C ARG A 645 -30.48 2.20 -11.89
N LYS A 646 -29.75 1.74 -12.92
CA LYS A 646 -30.24 0.63 -13.73
C LYS A 646 -30.15 -0.59 -12.81
N VAL A 647 -31.29 -1.01 -12.27
CA VAL A 647 -31.43 -2.34 -11.69
C VAL A 647 -31.08 -3.31 -12.82
N VAL A 648 -29.90 -3.91 -12.74
CA VAL A 648 -29.58 -5.09 -13.53
C VAL A 648 -30.20 -6.24 -12.75
N ASP A 649 -31.34 -6.71 -13.24
CA ASP A 649 -32.06 -7.86 -12.69
C ASP A 649 -31.16 -9.10 -12.83
N PHE A 650 -30.35 -9.40 -11.82
CA PHE A 650 -29.67 -10.69 -11.68
C PHE A 650 -30.65 -11.70 -11.08
N ARG A 651 -31.82 -11.86 -11.71
CA ARG A 651 -32.53 -13.13 -11.63
C ARG A 651 -31.68 -14.15 -12.38
N VAL A 652 -31.05 -15.06 -11.62
CA VAL A 652 -30.53 -16.31 -12.15
C VAL A 652 -31.64 -16.91 -13.03
N PRO A 653 -31.41 -17.14 -14.34
CA PRO A 653 -32.41 -17.76 -15.17
C PRO A 653 -32.75 -19.11 -14.55
N GLN A 654 -34.03 -19.38 -14.27
CA GLN A 654 -34.55 -20.66 -13.79
C GLN A 654 -34.21 -21.88 -14.68
N ARG A 655 -33.42 -21.70 -15.75
CA ARG A 655 -32.97 -22.73 -16.68
C ARG A 655 -31.62 -23.40 -16.32
N GLU A 656 -30.88 -22.90 -15.32
CA GLU A 656 -29.63 -23.56 -14.87
C GLU A 656 -29.78 -24.45 -13.63
N VAL A 657 -30.83 -24.26 -12.82
CA VAL A 657 -31.12 -25.15 -11.67
C VAL A 657 -31.62 -26.52 -12.14
N SER A 658 -32.24 -26.59 -13.32
CA SER A 658 -32.79 -27.82 -13.90
C SER A 658 -31.80 -28.63 -14.75
N ARG A 659 -30.55 -28.16 -14.92
CA ARG A 659 -29.48 -28.93 -15.60
C ARG A 659 -28.60 -29.76 -14.67
N ILE A 660 -28.58 -29.46 -13.38
CA ILE A 660 -27.79 -30.23 -12.39
C ILE A 660 -28.55 -31.48 -11.90
N VAL A 661 -29.88 -31.51 -12.05
CA VAL A 661 -30.72 -32.63 -11.56
C VAL A 661 -30.97 -33.73 -12.61
N LYS A 662 -30.55 -33.56 -13.87
CA LYS A 662 -30.82 -34.53 -14.97
C LYS A 662 -29.61 -35.28 -15.54
N SER A 663 -28.43 -35.21 -14.95
CA SER A 663 -27.26 -35.99 -15.39
C SER A 663 -26.75 -36.96 -14.31
N GLY A 664 -27.65 -37.78 -13.77
CA GLY A 664 -27.31 -38.91 -12.89
C GLY A 664 -27.75 -40.23 -13.52
N GLY A 665 -26.88 -40.85 -14.31
CA GLY A 665 -26.99 -42.23 -14.78
C GLY A 665 -25.68 -42.98 -14.47
N PRO A 666 -25.73 -44.28 -14.13
CA PRO A 666 -24.84 -44.87 -13.13
C PRO A 666 -23.52 -45.37 -13.73
N LYS A 667 -22.41 -45.14 -13.03
CA LYS A 667 -21.29 -46.09 -12.89
C LYS A 667 -20.35 -45.57 -11.79
N GLY A 668 -20.14 -46.44 -10.80
CA GLY A 668 -19.72 -46.07 -9.46
C GLY A 668 -18.24 -45.80 -9.27
N PHE A 669 -17.94 -45.19 -8.12
CA PHE A 669 -16.82 -45.53 -7.25
C PHE A 669 -17.22 -45.21 -5.81
N HIS A 670 -17.04 -46.19 -4.93
CA HIS A 670 -17.24 -46.09 -3.49
C HIS A 670 -16.30 -45.06 -2.86
N LEU A 671 -16.80 -44.27 -1.91
CA LEU A 671 -16.09 -43.88 -0.68
C LEU A 671 -17.12 -43.60 0.43
N GLN A 672 -16.84 -44.12 1.62
CA GLN A 672 -17.74 -44.29 2.77
C GLN A 672 -18.05 -42.98 3.50
N GLY A 673 -19.31 -42.89 3.96
CA GLY A 673 -19.69 -42.46 5.31
C GLY A 673 -19.73 -40.96 5.59
N TYR A 674 -20.91 -40.36 5.49
CA TYR A 674 -21.45 -39.35 6.41
C TYR A 674 -22.98 -39.28 6.20
N GLU A 675 -23.76 -39.42 7.28
CA GLU A 675 -25.23 -39.33 7.26
C GLU A 675 -25.71 -37.88 7.07
N PRO A 676 -26.79 -37.62 6.30
CA PRO A 676 -27.48 -36.34 6.34
C PRO A 676 -28.70 -36.39 7.27
N CYS A 677 -28.69 -35.54 8.31
CA CYS A 677 -29.86 -35.22 9.11
C CYS A 677 -31.00 -34.66 8.24
N ARG A 678 -32.19 -35.24 8.40
CA ARG A 678 -33.43 -34.84 7.73
C ARG A 678 -33.91 -33.47 8.22
N LEU A 679 -33.96 -32.48 7.32
CA LEU A 679 -34.78 -31.27 7.48
C LEU A 679 -36.21 -31.57 7.01
N VAL A 680 -37.13 -31.64 7.96
CA VAL A 680 -38.58 -31.80 7.72
C VAL A 680 -39.18 -30.42 7.50
N PHE A 681 -39.59 -30.10 6.27
CA PHE A 681 -40.44 -28.95 5.99
C PHE A 681 -41.91 -29.33 6.26
N ARG A 682 -42.52 -28.78 7.31
CA ARG A 682 -43.98 -28.75 7.47
C ARG A 682 -44.53 -27.57 6.67
N TYR A 683 -45.22 -27.83 5.56
CA TYR A 683 -46.10 -26.85 4.92
C TYR A 683 -47.46 -26.88 5.61
N GLN A 684 -47.86 -25.76 6.19
CA GLN A 684 -49.21 -25.53 6.71
C GLN A 684 -50.04 -24.84 5.63
N HIS A 685 -51.16 -25.46 5.28
CA HIS A 685 -52.18 -24.97 4.36
C HIS A 685 -52.80 -23.64 4.82
N TYR A 686 -52.91 -22.68 3.91
CA TYR A 686 -54.04 -21.75 3.87
C TYR A 686 -54.70 -21.89 2.49
N GLY A 687 -55.98 -22.26 2.51
CA GLY A 687 -56.82 -22.27 1.32
C GLY A 687 -57.40 -20.88 1.10
N GLU A 688 -57.57 -20.52 -0.18
CA GLU A 688 -58.81 -19.92 -0.69
C GLU A 688 -58.76 -19.80 -2.23
N SER A 689 -59.90 -20.17 -2.82
CA SER A 689 -60.40 -19.88 -4.17
C SER A 689 -59.58 -20.36 -5.40
N LEU A 690 -59.95 -21.56 -5.88
CA LEU A 690 -59.73 -22.01 -7.25
C LEU A 690 -60.83 -21.45 -8.14
N GLY A 691 -60.47 -20.52 -9.02
CA GLY A 691 -61.30 -20.07 -10.13
C GLY A 691 -60.50 -20.16 -11.43
N SER A 692 -60.73 -21.24 -12.19
CA SER A 692 -60.61 -21.34 -13.66
C SER A 692 -59.28 -20.93 -14.33
N ILE A 693 -58.61 -21.89 -15.00
CA ILE A 693 -58.29 -21.88 -16.46
C ILE A 693 -57.28 -23.00 -16.83
N PHE A 694 -57.79 -23.95 -17.63
CA PHE A 694 -57.15 -24.84 -18.64
C PHE A 694 -56.10 -25.89 -18.22
N ARG A 695 -56.45 -27.19 -18.23
CA ARG A 695 -56.46 -28.17 -19.36
C ARG A 695 -55.07 -28.53 -19.93
N VAL A 696 -54.60 -29.69 -19.44
CA VAL A 696 -53.94 -30.81 -20.14
C VAL A 696 -53.98 -30.72 -21.67
N VAL A 697 -52.82 -30.84 -22.34
CA VAL A 697 -52.44 -31.97 -23.23
C VAL A 697 -50.96 -31.83 -23.64
N GLN A 698 -50.33 -33.01 -23.69
CA GLN A 698 -49.04 -33.47 -24.22
C GLN A 698 -48.47 -32.71 -25.43
N ASP A 699 -47.17 -32.43 -25.42
CA ASP A 699 -46.11 -33.09 -26.23
C ASP A 699 -44.81 -32.25 -26.24
N GLU A 700 -43.68 -32.96 -26.24
CA GLU A 700 -42.24 -32.55 -26.29
C GLU A 700 -41.52 -32.03 -25.03
#